data_AF-A0A8J5JGE5-F1
#
_entry.id   AF-A0A8J5JGE5-F1
#
_cell.length_a   1.000
_cell.length_b   1.000
_cell.length_c   1.000
_cell.angle_alpha   90.00
_cell.angle_beta   90.00
_cell.angle_gamma   90.00
#
_symmetry.space_group_name_H-M   'P 1'
#
loop_
_entity.id
_entity.type
_entity.pdbx_description
1 polymer ?
#
loop_
_entity_poly.entity_id
_entity_poly.type
_entity_poly.pdbx_seq_one_letter_code
_entity_poly.pdbx_strand_id
1 'polypeptide(L)'
;MAGTERTRTIAAVALISQTATHILAVRHNLTVGQVSLVLPQHDTMKTVLADSCPTPLPPSSCPPSRYRTIDGTCNNPDQPRWGAVNTPYLRLLPAWYADASLVSQAAHAGHIHTHAHVSLLASVWGQYLAHDLSRPLVAEGVRGEKVKCCGLTEKHPECFPIVDGELCWEYARTAPATTTDCALGVREQLNGATSFLDGSGLYGSTKRESDSLRLFENGHLKTQADWLLPRATSHTCKDAMMCFMGGDLRLNTHAGLAALQTLLVHEHNRVASVLSELNPQWGDDTVYDITIEPGVFNSVATAVLHLVLTLLPDQLPLGRHNIPLGMTALNMTILYKAGAYEQLISGLVSANSLTFDPAVSASIRGYLGGLDLVARTVQSGRDHGLPPYVVWRPLCGRRPAHSFEDLTDTMEVEHIARLQIIFANVADIDLFTGIISERPQDGALVGPTASCLLALQFKVLRQTDRYWYENDVPPAAFSKEQLFEIRKTSMARLVCNNVPGLSSVPRSAFLAGDQFLNAPVSCRDLDDMDLGVWKTRGKVVVAEDILHSVVEKGKQVVEKRRQMEKLIFEKGLVAGSKSPVGSAYANNKPTPTSLIQANTSVLLEATSQELITIMHDRRVRRQIQGLGNEFDSLDLNLPSVDISGLVPPAPLIRNCRETEEHRACDANNRFRTISGHCNNLRRPDFGRSNTVFARMLPAGYDDGISEPRTRSVSGNALPSPRTISTTIHNDISHLHARYTLMVMQFGQFLDHDITFTPVNKGFQSSILDCRDCEAQQRVHPECWPIPVPDNDPFYPAVNISSGRPFCIAFTRSLPGQQTLGAREQINQNTAFLDASQIYGQELCEARELRDSHSGYLNATRHPIRGKPLLPQETGNPECKADSGRCFKAEARRIVTGEWQHVVYNEFLPRVLGWNAMRLTGEWQHVVYNEFLPRVLGWNAMRLYSLTLKPEGYYGEYDGNCNPGILNEFATAAFRFGHSLIRRSLLRMDTSFSENHDGVELRRSFFNPDML
;
A
#
# COMPACT_ATOMS: atom_id res chain seq x y z
N MET A 1 -34.85 -0.19 -7.10
CA MET A 1 -35.80 -1.22 -7.58
C MET A 1 -35.15 -2.48 -8.16
N ALA A 2 -33.91 -2.48 -8.69
CA ALA A 2 -33.22 -3.74 -9.07
C ALA A 2 -32.24 -4.28 -8.00
N GLY A 3 -31.59 -3.43 -7.19
CA GLY A 3 -30.77 -3.92 -6.05
C GLY A 3 -31.59 -4.80 -5.10
N THR A 4 -32.81 -4.35 -4.79
CA THR A 4 -33.87 -5.07 -4.06
C THR A 4 -34.27 -6.44 -4.63
N GLU A 5 -33.93 -6.75 -5.89
CA GLU A 5 -34.21 -8.05 -6.51
C GLU A 5 -33.10 -9.06 -6.19
N ARG A 6 -31.83 -8.68 -6.46
CA ARG A 6 -30.64 -9.49 -6.10
C ARG A 6 -30.54 -9.76 -4.60
N THR A 7 -30.87 -8.76 -3.77
CA THR A 7 -31.01 -8.89 -2.31
C THR A 7 -32.07 -9.95 -1.95
N ARG A 8 -33.26 -9.91 -2.58
CA ARG A 8 -34.32 -10.89 -2.32
C ARG A 8 -33.90 -12.31 -2.74
N THR A 9 -33.16 -12.48 -3.82
CA THR A 9 -32.60 -13.80 -4.21
C THR A 9 -31.64 -14.35 -3.15
N ILE A 10 -30.70 -13.53 -2.66
CA ILE A 10 -29.74 -13.93 -1.61
C ILE A 10 -30.49 -14.30 -0.32
N ALA A 11 -31.43 -13.45 0.13
CA ALA A 11 -32.20 -13.68 1.34
C ALA A 11 -33.09 -14.93 1.26
N ALA A 12 -33.75 -15.17 0.13
CA ALA A 12 -34.59 -16.35 -0.08
C ALA A 12 -33.80 -17.65 0.06
N VAL A 13 -32.55 -17.71 -0.44
CA VAL A 13 -31.75 -18.93 -0.41
C VAL A 13 -30.97 -19.08 0.90
N ALA A 14 -30.57 -17.98 1.53
CA ALA A 14 -30.10 -17.99 2.91
C ALA A 14 -31.15 -18.58 3.86
N LEU A 15 -32.43 -18.29 3.65
CA LEU A 15 -33.54 -18.88 4.41
C LEU A 15 -33.67 -20.39 4.19
N ILE A 16 -33.38 -20.90 2.98
CA ILE A 16 -33.34 -22.36 2.70
C ILE A 16 -32.19 -23.01 3.47
N SER A 17 -30.97 -22.44 3.44
CA SER A 17 -29.83 -22.96 4.22
C SER A 17 -30.08 -22.92 5.74
N GLN A 18 -30.67 -21.82 6.24
CA GLN A 18 -31.08 -21.70 7.65
C GLN A 18 -32.11 -22.78 8.03
N THR A 19 -33.09 -23.04 7.17
CA THR A 19 -34.13 -24.06 7.40
C THR A 19 -33.54 -25.47 7.38
N ALA A 20 -32.67 -25.79 6.42
CA ALA A 20 -31.96 -27.06 6.36
C ALA A 20 -31.07 -27.26 7.61
N THR A 21 -30.38 -26.20 8.05
CA THR A 21 -29.58 -26.21 9.28
C THR A 21 -30.42 -26.49 10.52
N HIS A 22 -31.58 -25.84 10.66
CA HIS A 22 -32.50 -26.08 11.78
C HIS A 22 -33.03 -27.53 11.79
N ILE A 23 -33.45 -28.06 10.63
CA ILE A 23 -33.90 -29.45 10.49
C ILE A 23 -32.80 -30.43 10.90
N LEU A 24 -31.55 -30.20 10.48
CA LEU A 24 -30.41 -31.05 10.87
C LEU A 24 -30.08 -30.93 12.36
N ALA A 25 -30.10 -29.73 12.92
CA ALA A 25 -29.83 -29.49 14.34
C ALA A 25 -30.86 -30.20 15.24
N VAL A 26 -32.15 -30.10 14.93
CA VAL A 26 -33.23 -30.79 15.65
C VAL A 26 -33.15 -32.31 15.45
N ARG A 27 -32.98 -32.78 14.20
CA ARG A 27 -32.97 -34.21 13.87
C ARG A 27 -31.80 -34.98 14.49
N HIS A 28 -30.66 -34.32 14.68
CA HIS A 28 -29.43 -34.92 15.22
C HIS A 28 -29.05 -34.41 16.61
N ASN A 29 -29.93 -33.62 17.26
CA ASN A 29 -29.74 -33.03 18.59
C ASN A 29 -28.38 -32.32 18.75
N LEU A 30 -28.03 -31.46 17.78
CA LEU A 30 -26.73 -30.80 17.72
C LEU A 30 -26.65 -29.62 18.69
N THR A 31 -25.53 -29.50 19.41
CA THR A 31 -25.24 -28.34 20.26
C THR A 31 -25.00 -27.06 19.45
N VAL A 32 -25.23 -25.89 20.05
CA VAL A 32 -24.95 -24.58 19.44
C VAL A 32 -23.51 -24.49 18.90
N GLY A 33 -22.53 -25.07 19.61
CA GLY A 33 -21.15 -25.14 19.14
C GLY A 33 -20.97 -25.99 17.88
N GLN A 34 -21.63 -27.15 17.78
CA GLN A 34 -21.60 -27.97 16.56
C GLN A 34 -22.31 -27.28 15.38
N VAL A 35 -23.45 -26.63 15.63
CA VAL A 35 -24.17 -25.85 14.60
C VAL A 35 -23.35 -24.66 14.11
N SER A 36 -22.58 -24.00 14.99
CA SER A 36 -21.80 -22.80 14.65
C SER A 36 -20.40 -23.09 14.09
N LEU A 37 -19.80 -24.23 14.42
CA LEU A 37 -18.40 -24.54 14.08
C LEU A 37 -18.22 -25.74 13.14
N VAL A 38 -19.15 -26.71 13.11
CA VAL A 38 -19.00 -27.96 12.35
C VAL A 38 -19.86 -27.93 11.08
N LEU A 39 -21.12 -27.53 11.16
CA LEU A 39 -21.99 -27.45 9.97
C LEU A 39 -21.44 -26.54 8.84
N PRO A 40 -20.77 -25.40 9.12
CA PRO A 40 -20.16 -24.58 8.06
C PRO A 40 -18.98 -25.23 7.33
N GLN A 41 -18.44 -26.34 7.84
CA GLN A 41 -17.35 -27.09 7.19
C GLN A 41 -17.85 -28.09 6.14
N HIS A 42 -19.17 -28.31 6.05
CA HIS A 42 -19.75 -29.25 5.08
C HIS A 42 -20.01 -28.58 3.73
N ASP A 43 -19.37 -29.11 2.70
CA ASP A 43 -19.52 -28.69 1.31
C ASP A 43 -20.95 -28.90 0.77
N THR A 44 -21.72 -27.81 0.77
CA THR A 44 -23.08 -27.70 0.24
C THR A 44 -23.14 -27.62 -1.28
N MET A 45 -22.04 -27.29 -1.96
CA MET A 45 -21.97 -27.21 -3.43
C MET A 45 -22.03 -28.59 -4.11
N LYS A 46 -21.92 -29.67 -3.32
CA LYS A 46 -22.17 -31.07 -3.72
C LYS A 46 -23.59 -31.56 -3.40
N THR A 47 -24.54 -30.65 -3.15
CA THR A 47 -25.93 -30.96 -2.77
C THR A 47 -26.94 -30.18 -3.62
N VAL A 48 -28.22 -30.50 -3.52
CA VAL A 48 -29.32 -29.76 -4.19
C VAL A 48 -29.43 -28.28 -3.78
N LEU A 49 -28.72 -27.83 -2.73
CA LEU A 49 -28.60 -26.41 -2.42
C LEU A 49 -27.77 -25.66 -3.48
N ALA A 50 -26.85 -26.34 -4.18
CA ALA A 50 -26.01 -25.75 -5.22
C ALA A 50 -26.83 -25.15 -6.37
N ASP A 51 -27.86 -25.88 -6.83
CA ASP A 51 -28.74 -25.47 -7.94
C ASP A 51 -29.53 -24.18 -7.63
N SER A 52 -29.75 -23.90 -6.34
CA SER A 52 -30.41 -22.68 -5.87
C SER A 52 -29.42 -21.62 -5.36
N CYS A 53 -28.17 -21.98 -5.06
CA CYS A 53 -27.21 -21.11 -4.39
C CYS A 53 -26.88 -19.88 -5.26
N PRO A 54 -27.22 -18.65 -4.83
CA PRO A 54 -26.84 -17.45 -5.53
C PRO A 54 -25.37 -17.15 -5.19
N THR A 55 -24.49 -17.96 -5.75
CA THR A 55 -23.12 -17.54 -6.05
C THR A 55 -23.20 -16.70 -7.33
N PRO A 56 -23.22 -15.35 -7.26
CA PRO A 56 -22.56 -14.62 -8.33
C PRO A 56 -21.11 -15.15 -8.34
N LEU A 57 -20.57 -15.50 -9.50
CA LEU A 57 -19.15 -15.84 -9.58
C LEU A 57 -18.33 -14.64 -9.04
N PRO A 58 -17.23 -14.86 -8.30
CA PRO A 58 -16.27 -13.77 -8.10
C PRO A 58 -15.83 -13.26 -9.48
N PRO A 59 -15.55 -11.95 -9.64
CA PRO A 59 -15.04 -11.43 -10.91
C PRO A 59 -13.84 -12.26 -11.36
N SER A 60 -13.88 -12.75 -12.60
CA SER A 60 -12.95 -13.77 -13.11
C SER A 60 -11.49 -13.32 -13.15
N SER A 61 -11.25 -12.01 -13.03
CA SER A 61 -10.00 -11.41 -12.59
C SER A 61 -10.30 -10.07 -11.91
N CYS A 62 -9.45 -9.67 -10.97
CA CYS A 62 -9.41 -8.31 -10.43
C CYS A 62 -8.25 -7.55 -11.10
N PRO A 63 -8.51 -6.73 -12.15
CA PRO A 63 -7.46 -5.96 -12.80
C PRO A 63 -6.91 -4.89 -11.85
N PRO A 64 -5.62 -4.52 -11.92
CA PRO A 64 -5.06 -3.42 -11.14
C PRO A 64 -5.76 -2.10 -11.49
N SER A 65 -6.55 -1.58 -10.55
CA SER A 65 -7.32 -0.35 -10.70
C SER A 65 -6.85 0.71 -9.71
N ARG A 66 -6.89 1.98 -10.14
CA ARG A 66 -6.67 3.17 -9.30
C ARG A 66 -7.88 3.48 -8.40
N TYR A 67 -9.03 2.93 -8.75
CA TYR A 67 -10.36 3.23 -8.19
C TYR A 67 -11.07 1.93 -7.78
N ARG A 68 -12.05 1.98 -6.86
CA ARG A 68 -12.91 0.84 -6.45
C ARG A 68 -13.66 0.22 -7.63
N THR A 69 -14.37 -0.87 -7.34
CA THR A 69 -15.73 -1.04 -7.86
C THR A 69 -16.80 -0.44 -6.92
N ILE A 70 -17.85 0.19 -7.46
CA ILE A 70 -18.93 0.80 -6.64
C ILE A 70 -19.66 -0.23 -5.74
N ASP A 71 -19.61 -1.53 -6.07
CA ASP A 71 -20.24 -2.60 -5.28
C ASP A 71 -19.32 -3.24 -4.23
N GLY A 72 -18.09 -2.74 -4.07
CA GLY A 72 -17.16 -3.17 -3.03
C GLY A 72 -16.43 -4.48 -3.32
N THR A 73 -16.28 -4.82 -4.59
CA THR A 73 -15.52 -5.97 -5.06
C THR A 73 -14.11 -5.58 -5.55
N CYS A 74 -13.18 -6.53 -5.48
CA CYS A 74 -11.78 -6.37 -5.90
C CYS A 74 -10.87 -5.42 -5.08
N ASN A 75 -11.23 -5.02 -3.85
CA ASN A 75 -10.22 -4.51 -2.89
C ASN A 75 -9.10 -5.54 -2.71
N ASN A 76 -9.45 -6.68 -2.12
CA ASN A 76 -8.58 -7.83 -1.94
C ASN A 76 -8.63 -8.68 -3.22
N PRO A 77 -7.56 -8.77 -4.02
CA PRO A 77 -7.60 -9.50 -5.30
C PRO A 77 -7.68 -11.02 -5.12
N ASP A 78 -7.20 -11.53 -3.98
CA ASP A 78 -7.23 -12.96 -3.63
C ASP A 78 -8.56 -13.38 -2.98
N GLN A 79 -9.32 -12.41 -2.47
CA GLN A 79 -10.66 -12.59 -1.91
C GLN A 79 -11.60 -11.46 -2.37
N PRO A 80 -12.07 -11.46 -3.64
CA PRO A 80 -12.73 -10.34 -4.32
C PRO A 80 -14.07 -9.84 -3.73
N ARG A 81 -14.49 -10.31 -2.56
CA ARG A 81 -15.74 -9.97 -1.88
C ARG A 81 -15.61 -9.49 -0.44
N TRP A 82 -14.42 -9.46 0.14
CA TRP A 82 -14.30 -9.19 1.58
C TRP A 82 -14.73 -7.76 1.93
N GLY A 83 -15.96 -7.64 2.45
CA GLY A 83 -16.65 -6.41 2.80
C GLY A 83 -17.57 -5.81 1.72
N ALA A 84 -17.76 -6.51 0.59
CA ALA A 84 -18.60 -6.07 -0.53
C ALA A 84 -20.08 -5.87 -0.15
N VAL A 85 -20.82 -5.15 -1.01
CA VAL A 85 -22.27 -4.99 -0.82
C VAL A 85 -23.00 -6.34 -0.94
N ASN A 86 -23.97 -6.59 -0.05
CA ASN A 86 -24.67 -7.87 0.09
C ASN A 86 -23.75 -9.05 0.51
N THR A 87 -22.75 -8.81 1.38
CA THR A 87 -22.09 -9.89 2.16
C THR A 87 -22.62 -9.96 3.59
N PRO A 88 -22.46 -11.09 4.30
CA PRO A 88 -22.69 -11.15 5.74
C PRO A 88 -21.74 -10.21 6.50
N TYR A 89 -22.21 -9.66 7.63
CA TYR A 89 -21.32 -8.97 8.59
C TYR A 89 -20.33 -9.95 9.24
N LEU A 90 -19.11 -9.50 9.53
CA LEU A 90 -18.12 -10.30 10.24
C LEU A 90 -18.51 -10.50 11.71
N ARG A 91 -18.15 -11.64 12.32
CA ARG A 91 -18.37 -11.90 13.76
C ARG A 91 -17.07 -11.98 14.54
N LEU A 92 -17.01 -11.25 15.66
CA LEU A 92 -15.95 -11.36 16.68
C LEU A 92 -16.21 -12.52 17.66
N LEU A 93 -17.47 -12.90 17.85
CA LEU A 93 -17.93 -13.98 18.72
C LEU A 93 -19.08 -14.73 18.01
N PRO A 94 -19.27 -16.05 18.27
CA PRO A 94 -20.38 -16.82 17.70
C PRO A 94 -21.76 -16.20 17.97
N ALA A 95 -22.72 -16.48 17.09
CA ALA A 95 -24.09 -15.98 17.24
C ALA A 95 -24.80 -16.62 18.44
N TRP A 96 -25.51 -15.80 19.22
CA TRP A 96 -26.24 -16.20 20.42
C TRP A 96 -27.75 -16.07 20.18
N TYR A 97 -28.37 -17.15 19.72
CA TYR A 97 -29.82 -17.21 19.44
C TYR A 97 -30.53 -18.10 20.48
N ALA A 98 -31.76 -17.72 20.83
CA ALA A 98 -32.65 -18.48 21.70
C ALA A 98 -34.11 -18.26 21.29
N ASP A 99 -34.99 -19.16 21.72
CA ASP A 99 -36.44 -19.05 21.57
C ASP A 99 -36.93 -17.90 22.46
N ALA A 100 -37.18 -16.74 21.85
CA ALA A 100 -36.97 -15.44 22.49
C ALA A 100 -38.07 -14.96 23.47
N SER A 101 -37.71 -14.02 24.35
CA SER A 101 -38.67 -13.27 25.20
C SER A 101 -38.30 -11.80 25.44
N LEU A 102 -39.37 -11.01 25.66
CA LEU A 102 -39.56 -9.64 26.16
C LEU A 102 -38.39 -8.63 26.23
N VAL A 103 -38.63 -7.43 25.67
CA VAL A 103 -37.85 -6.20 25.85
C VAL A 103 -38.48 -5.36 26.98
N SER A 104 -37.68 -4.68 27.80
CA SER A 104 -38.15 -3.78 28.86
C SER A 104 -37.71 -2.34 28.60
N GLN A 105 -38.65 -1.39 28.63
CA GLN A 105 -38.38 0.04 28.35
C GLN A 105 -37.77 0.79 29.55
N ALA A 106 -37.77 0.19 30.75
CA ALA A 106 -37.53 0.91 32.00
C ALA A 106 -36.09 1.43 32.22
N ALA A 107 -35.09 0.93 31.46
CA ALA A 107 -33.68 1.27 31.68
C ALA A 107 -33.32 2.72 31.34
N HIS A 108 -34.07 3.34 30.42
CA HIS A 108 -33.66 4.56 29.72
C HIS A 108 -34.38 5.84 30.18
N ALA A 109 -35.00 5.80 31.37
CA ALA A 109 -35.62 6.97 32.00
C ALA A 109 -34.58 7.73 32.85
N GLY A 110 -34.39 9.03 32.61
CA GLY A 110 -33.45 9.86 33.35
C GLY A 110 -33.56 11.34 32.96
N HIS A 111 -32.80 12.19 33.66
CA HIS A 111 -32.66 13.60 33.27
C HIS A 111 -31.64 13.71 32.13
N ILE A 112 -31.98 14.50 31.11
CA ILE A 112 -31.14 14.72 29.93
C ILE A 112 -30.10 15.79 30.28
N HIS A 113 -28.82 15.49 30.05
CA HIS A 113 -27.71 16.43 30.24
C HIS A 113 -27.02 16.76 28.89
N THR A 114 -26.52 17.99 28.76
CA THR A 114 -25.70 18.42 27.61
C THR A 114 -24.22 18.24 27.93
N HIS A 115 -23.45 17.68 27.00
CA HIS A 115 -22.02 17.47 27.19
C HIS A 115 -21.26 18.81 27.15
N ALA A 116 -20.38 19.08 28.12
CA ALA A 116 -19.75 20.40 28.26
C ALA A 116 -18.79 20.77 27.12
N HIS A 117 -18.19 19.78 26.44
CA HIS A 117 -17.04 19.99 25.56
C HIS A 117 -17.17 19.44 24.13
N VAL A 118 -18.34 18.90 23.74
CA VAL A 118 -18.54 18.25 22.42
C VAL A 118 -19.72 18.89 21.70
N SER A 119 -19.53 19.16 20.41
CA SER A 119 -20.54 19.74 19.52
C SER A 119 -21.54 18.68 19.03
N LEU A 120 -22.73 19.13 18.66
CA LEU A 120 -23.78 18.32 18.05
C LEU A 120 -23.35 17.75 16.68
N LEU A 121 -22.39 18.38 15.99
CA LEU A 121 -21.80 17.87 14.76
C LEU A 121 -21.13 16.51 14.98
N ALA A 122 -20.54 16.24 16.14
CA ALA A 122 -19.95 14.93 16.44
C ALA A 122 -21.00 13.80 16.41
N SER A 123 -22.20 14.05 16.93
CA SER A 123 -23.33 13.11 16.91
C SER A 123 -23.81 12.82 15.49
N VAL A 124 -24.00 13.87 14.68
CA VAL A 124 -24.51 13.75 13.29
C VAL A 124 -23.44 13.16 12.36
N TRP A 125 -22.16 13.48 12.56
CA TRP A 125 -21.05 12.86 11.84
C TRP A 125 -20.89 11.37 12.19
N GLY A 126 -21.04 11.01 13.47
CA GLY A 126 -21.09 9.61 13.89
C GLY A 126 -22.23 8.84 13.22
N GLN A 127 -23.41 9.45 13.08
CA GLN A 127 -24.53 8.86 12.34
C GLN A 127 -24.27 8.72 10.83
N TYR A 128 -23.58 9.69 10.22
CA TYR A 128 -23.14 9.58 8.82
C TYR A 128 -22.19 8.38 8.62
N LEU A 129 -21.15 8.25 9.46
CA LEU A 129 -20.23 7.10 9.43
C LEU A 129 -20.95 5.77 9.69
N ALA A 130 -21.95 5.76 10.56
CA ALA A 130 -22.78 4.57 10.82
C ALA A 130 -23.59 4.13 9.60
N HIS A 131 -24.05 5.09 8.77
CA HIS A 131 -24.75 4.78 7.52
C HIS A 131 -23.81 4.32 6.41
N ASP A 132 -22.59 4.85 6.36
CA ASP A 132 -21.55 4.50 5.38
C ASP A 132 -21.08 3.04 5.54
N LEU A 133 -20.78 2.64 6.78
CA LEU A 133 -20.24 1.32 7.10
C LEU A 133 -21.28 0.18 7.12
N SER A 134 -22.56 0.50 7.28
CA SER A 134 -23.60 -0.50 7.58
C SER A 134 -24.99 -0.08 7.12
N ARG A 135 -25.67 -1.00 6.43
CA ARG A 135 -27.10 -0.90 6.07
C ARG A 135 -27.79 -2.23 6.32
N PRO A 136 -28.28 -2.52 7.54
CA PRO A 136 -29.04 -3.73 7.81
C PRO A 136 -30.32 -3.73 6.97
N LEU A 137 -30.46 -4.72 6.09
CA LEU A 137 -31.64 -4.88 5.25
C LEU A 137 -32.72 -5.67 6.02
N VAL A 138 -33.99 -5.37 5.80
CA VAL A 138 -35.13 -6.05 6.45
C VAL A 138 -35.78 -7.06 5.50
N ALA A 139 -36.47 -8.06 6.05
CA ALA A 139 -37.30 -8.95 5.28
C ALA A 139 -38.47 -8.19 4.62
N GLU A 140 -38.66 -8.40 3.32
CA GLU A 140 -39.76 -7.86 2.51
C GLU A 140 -40.66 -8.99 2.00
N GLY A 141 -41.91 -8.66 1.67
CA GLY A 141 -42.83 -9.56 0.96
C GLY A 141 -42.44 -9.79 -0.50
N VAL A 142 -43.18 -10.68 -1.17
CA VAL A 142 -42.86 -11.20 -2.52
C VAL A 142 -42.65 -10.08 -3.56
N ARG A 143 -43.39 -8.97 -3.45
CA ARG A 143 -43.33 -7.82 -4.37
C ARG A 143 -42.48 -6.66 -3.84
N GLY A 144 -41.87 -6.80 -2.67
CA GLY A 144 -41.15 -5.72 -1.98
C GLY A 144 -42.05 -4.93 -1.01
N GLU A 145 -43.20 -5.46 -0.61
CA GLU A 145 -44.03 -4.85 0.44
C GLU A 145 -43.42 -5.04 1.83
N LYS A 146 -43.59 -4.06 2.73
CA LYS A 146 -43.13 -4.21 4.12
C LYS A 146 -43.97 -5.26 4.84
N VAL A 147 -43.31 -6.20 5.52
CA VAL A 147 -43.98 -7.21 6.35
C VAL A 147 -44.68 -6.51 7.53
N LYS A 148 -45.95 -6.88 7.78
CA LYS A 148 -46.74 -6.42 8.93
C LYS A 148 -46.80 -7.52 9.99
N CYS A 149 -46.68 -7.15 11.27
CA CYS A 149 -46.49 -8.05 12.39
C CYS A 149 -47.42 -7.79 13.58
N CYS A 150 -47.99 -6.58 13.71
CA CYS A 150 -48.96 -6.24 14.74
C CYS A 150 -50.42 -6.33 14.25
N GLY A 151 -51.31 -6.75 15.15
CA GLY A 151 -52.75 -6.88 14.86
C GLY A 151 -53.10 -7.96 13.84
N LEU A 152 -52.36 -9.07 13.81
CA LEU A 152 -52.62 -10.26 12.99
C LEU A 152 -52.70 -11.52 13.86
N THR A 153 -53.62 -12.43 13.51
CA THR A 153 -53.79 -13.74 14.16
C THR A 153 -52.69 -14.73 13.74
N GLU A 154 -52.43 -14.81 12.44
CA GLU A 154 -51.27 -15.51 11.89
C GLU A 154 -50.17 -14.49 11.57
N LYS A 155 -48.97 -14.70 12.13
CA LYS A 155 -47.81 -13.82 11.92
C LYS A 155 -46.87 -14.46 10.89
N HIS A 156 -46.28 -13.62 10.04
CA HIS A 156 -45.25 -14.06 9.09
C HIS A 156 -44.02 -14.60 9.85
N PRO A 157 -43.31 -15.65 9.37
CA PRO A 157 -42.16 -16.21 10.10
C PRO A 157 -41.02 -15.22 10.39
N GLU A 158 -40.90 -14.18 9.57
CA GLU A 158 -39.93 -13.08 9.75
C GLU A 158 -40.47 -11.92 10.61
N CYS A 159 -41.54 -12.13 11.38
CA CYS A 159 -42.05 -11.15 12.35
C CYS A 159 -41.44 -11.35 13.74
N PHE A 160 -40.86 -10.29 14.29
CA PHE A 160 -40.34 -10.27 15.66
C PHE A 160 -40.73 -8.94 16.34
N PRO A 161 -42.04 -8.64 16.47
CA PRO A 161 -42.53 -7.35 16.95
C PRO A 161 -42.08 -7.07 18.39
N ILE A 162 -41.89 -5.79 18.71
CA ILE A 162 -41.65 -5.34 20.08
C ILE A 162 -43.02 -5.27 20.76
N VAL A 163 -43.15 -5.87 21.95
CA VAL A 163 -44.42 -5.99 22.68
C VAL A 163 -44.21 -5.56 24.13
N ASP A 164 -45.10 -4.71 24.63
CA ASP A 164 -45.17 -4.29 26.03
C ASP A 164 -46.64 -4.24 26.49
N GLY A 165 -47.05 -5.16 27.36
CA GLY A 165 -48.45 -5.40 27.69
C GLY A 165 -49.31 -5.68 26.44
N GLU A 166 -50.29 -4.81 26.17
CA GLU A 166 -51.13 -4.85 24.97
C GLU A 166 -50.56 -4.05 23.78
N LEU A 167 -49.49 -3.27 23.99
CA LEU A 167 -48.86 -2.46 22.95
C LEU A 167 -47.96 -3.32 22.06
N CYS A 168 -47.96 -3.04 20.75
CA CYS A 168 -47.17 -3.76 19.76
C CYS A 168 -46.60 -2.76 18.74
N TRP A 169 -45.29 -2.76 18.55
CA TRP A 169 -44.60 -1.99 17.52
C TRP A 169 -44.08 -2.91 16.40
N GLU A 170 -44.25 -2.46 15.16
CA GLU A 170 -43.90 -3.21 13.96
C GLU A 170 -42.37 -3.40 13.83
N TYR A 171 -41.91 -4.63 14.05
CA TYR A 171 -40.53 -5.07 13.77
C TYR A 171 -40.56 -6.37 12.97
N ALA A 172 -39.97 -6.31 11.77
CA ALA A 172 -39.67 -7.46 10.92
C ALA A 172 -38.16 -7.71 10.95
N ARG A 173 -37.78 -8.99 10.94
CA ARG A 173 -36.39 -9.44 11.07
C ARG A 173 -35.51 -8.95 9.94
N THR A 174 -34.23 -8.80 10.24
CA THR A 174 -33.19 -8.45 9.26
C THR A 174 -32.92 -9.61 8.30
N ALA A 175 -32.75 -9.28 7.02
CA ALA A 175 -32.67 -10.23 5.92
C ALA A 175 -31.45 -11.16 6.09
N PRO A 176 -31.63 -12.50 5.98
CA PRO A 176 -30.53 -13.44 6.15
C PRO A 176 -29.56 -13.37 4.97
N ALA A 177 -28.28 -13.62 5.25
CA ALA A 177 -27.21 -13.69 4.26
C ALA A 177 -26.74 -15.12 4.04
N THR A 178 -26.41 -15.47 2.79
CA THR A 178 -25.60 -16.67 2.50
C THR A 178 -24.14 -16.37 2.82
N THR A 179 -23.44 -17.31 3.44
CA THR A 179 -21.97 -17.32 3.42
C THR A 179 -21.47 -17.54 1.98
N THR A 180 -20.15 -17.49 1.77
CA THR A 180 -19.56 -18.14 0.59
C THR A 180 -20.05 -19.59 0.52
N ASP A 181 -20.32 -20.05 -0.70
CA ASP A 181 -20.71 -21.43 -1.04
C ASP A 181 -22.01 -21.95 -0.39
N CYS A 182 -22.84 -21.04 0.14
CA CYS A 182 -24.14 -21.32 0.79
C CYS A 182 -24.09 -22.36 1.93
N ALA A 183 -22.98 -22.39 2.67
CA ALA A 183 -22.77 -23.33 3.78
C ALA A 183 -23.91 -23.32 4.82
N LEU A 184 -24.06 -24.44 5.53
CA LEU A 184 -25.01 -24.61 6.62
C LEU A 184 -24.48 -23.93 7.89
N GLY A 185 -25.35 -23.29 8.68
CA GLY A 185 -24.92 -22.60 9.89
C GLY A 185 -25.98 -21.71 10.53
N VAL A 186 -25.54 -20.95 11.55
CA VAL A 186 -26.37 -19.93 12.21
C VAL A 186 -26.75 -18.81 11.24
N ARG A 187 -27.88 -18.13 11.50
CA ARG A 187 -28.33 -17.00 10.67
C ARG A 187 -27.33 -15.85 10.72
N GLU A 188 -26.82 -15.44 9.57
CA GLU A 188 -26.08 -14.20 9.40
C GLU A 188 -26.94 -13.10 8.77
N GLN A 189 -26.62 -11.84 9.06
CA GLN A 189 -27.33 -10.67 8.56
C GLN A 189 -26.59 -10.04 7.38
N LEU A 190 -27.37 -9.61 6.38
CA LEU A 190 -26.86 -9.02 5.14
C LEU A 190 -26.51 -7.54 5.32
N ASN A 191 -25.27 -7.14 5.00
CA ASN A 191 -24.92 -5.72 4.87
C ASN A 191 -25.35 -5.22 3.48
N GLY A 192 -26.31 -4.30 3.44
CA GLY A 192 -26.77 -3.66 2.20
C GLY A 192 -25.93 -2.47 1.77
N ALA A 193 -24.90 -2.10 2.52
CA ALA A 193 -23.90 -1.10 2.17
C ALA A 193 -22.60 -1.83 1.82
N THR A 194 -21.67 -1.10 1.22
CA THR A 194 -20.25 -1.43 1.37
C THR A 194 -19.91 -1.46 2.86
N SER A 195 -18.96 -2.30 3.26
CA SER A 195 -18.53 -2.36 4.66
C SER A 195 -17.57 -1.24 5.02
N PHE A 196 -17.52 -0.17 4.23
CA PHE A 196 -16.27 0.49 3.88
C PHE A 196 -16.37 1.99 4.15
N LEU A 197 -15.27 2.67 4.47
CA LEU A 197 -15.23 4.13 4.45
C LEU A 197 -15.06 4.58 2.99
N ASP A 198 -16.18 4.70 2.25
CA ASP A 198 -16.24 5.25 0.88
C ASP A 198 -16.82 6.66 0.83
N GLY A 199 -17.76 6.96 1.72
CA GLY A 199 -18.90 7.76 1.32
C GLY A 199 -19.84 7.02 0.35
N SER A 200 -20.13 5.73 0.51
CA SER A 200 -21.25 5.09 -0.21
C SER A 200 -22.59 5.69 0.17
N GLY A 201 -22.70 6.32 1.36
CA GLY A 201 -23.82 7.20 1.69
C GLY A 201 -23.98 8.38 0.71
N LEU A 202 -22.87 8.82 0.10
CA LEU A 202 -22.80 9.88 -0.92
C LEU A 202 -22.92 9.30 -2.35
N TYR A 203 -22.09 8.31 -2.70
CA TYR A 203 -21.91 7.78 -4.05
C TYR A 203 -22.79 6.57 -4.41
N GLY A 204 -23.48 5.97 -3.44
CA GLY A 204 -24.24 4.72 -3.58
C GLY A 204 -23.38 3.47 -3.48
N SER A 205 -24.00 2.33 -3.14
CA SER A 205 -23.32 1.02 -3.01
C SER A 205 -23.55 0.11 -4.23
N THR A 206 -24.12 0.63 -5.32
CA THR A 206 -24.24 -0.05 -6.62
C THR A 206 -24.08 0.94 -7.77
N LYS A 207 -23.50 0.50 -8.89
CA LYS A 207 -23.29 1.36 -10.08
C LYS A 207 -24.57 2.07 -10.53
N ARG A 208 -25.73 1.40 -10.46
CA ARG A 208 -27.04 1.96 -10.83
C ARG A 208 -27.53 3.05 -9.87
N GLU A 209 -27.19 2.98 -8.59
CA GLU A 209 -27.43 4.05 -7.62
C GLU A 209 -26.48 5.22 -7.92
N SER A 210 -25.18 4.97 -8.09
CA SER A 210 -24.19 5.99 -8.49
C SER A 210 -24.60 6.76 -9.76
N ASP A 211 -24.97 6.06 -10.83
CA ASP A 211 -25.38 6.66 -12.10
C ASP A 211 -26.70 7.46 -11.97
N SER A 212 -27.55 7.11 -11.01
CA SER A 212 -28.74 7.91 -10.70
C SER A 212 -28.42 9.24 -10.01
N LEU A 213 -27.26 9.33 -9.34
CA LEU A 213 -26.82 10.50 -8.56
C LEU A 213 -25.88 11.42 -9.35
N ARG A 214 -25.12 10.89 -10.31
CA ARG A 214 -24.21 11.65 -11.19
C ARG A 214 -24.94 12.55 -12.17
N LEU A 215 -24.44 13.77 -12.36
CA LEU A 215 -24.88 14.71 -13.39
C LEU A 215 -24.39 14.29 -14.79
N PHE A 216 -23.22 13.64 -14.85
CA PHE A 216 -22.46 13.35 -16.08
C PHE A 216 -21.97 14.61 -16.82
N GLU A 217 -21.65 15.65 -16.05
CA GLU A 217 -21.00 16.87 -16.53
C GLU A 217 -19.93 17.28 -15.49
N ASN A 218 -18.69 17.48 -15.94
CA ASN A 218 -17.52 17.90 -15.14
C ASN A 218 -17.25 17.04 -13.87
N GLY A 219 -17.67 15.78 -13.86
CA GLY A 219 -17.54 14.87 -12.73
C GLY A 219 -18.57 15.10 -11.61
N HIS A 220 -19.56 15.98 -11.80
CA HIS A 220 -20.44 16.43 -10.71
C HIS A 220 -21.50 15.40 -10.28
N LEU A 221 -21.87 15.46 -9.00
CA LEU A 221 -23.12 14.94 -8.45
C LEU A 221 -24.26 15.94 -8.69
N LYS A 222 -25.47 15.42 -8.93
CA LYS A 222 -26.68 16.23 -9.14
C LYS A 222 -27.03 17.05 -7.89
N THR A 223 -27.43 18.29 -8.11
CA THR A 223 -28.05 19.19 -7.12
C THR A 223 -29.28 19.86 -7.72
N GLN A 224 -30.12 20.46 -6.87
CA GLN A 224 -31.16 21.39 -7.27
C GLN A 224 -30.58 22.80 -7.47
N ALA A 225 -31.34 23.69 -8.13
CA ALA A 225 -30.91 25.08 -8.39
C ALA A 225 -30.81 25.95 -7.11
N ASP A 226 -31.42 25.50 -6.01
CA ASP A 226 -31.30 26.05 -4.65
C ASP A 226 -30.21 25.36 -3.82
N TRP A 227 -29.25 24.71 -4.49
CA TRP A 227 -28.09 23.99 -3.93
C TRP A 227 -28.45 22.70 -3.15
N LEU A 228 -29.72 22.42 -2.88
CA LEU A 228 -30.14 21.22 -2.15
C LEU A 228 -29.93 19.92 -2.96
N LEU A 229 -29.91 18.79 -2.25
CA LEU A 229 -29.85 17.45 -2.87
C LEU A 229 -31.03 17.20 -3.85
N PRO A 230 -30.92 16.28 -4.83
CA PRO A 230 -32.01 15.97 -5.76
C PRO A 230 -33.22 15.39 -5.04
N ARG A 231 -34.44 15.52 -5.60
CA ARG A 231 -35.67 15.01 -4.96
C ARG A 231 -35.82 13.49 -5.16
N ALA A 232 -36.15 12.77 -4.09
CA ALA A 232 -36.41 11.33 -4.13
C ALA A 232 -37.91 11.04 -4.24
N THR A 233 -38.33 10.34 -5.30
CA THR A 233 -39.71 9.94 -5.58
C THR A 233 -40.17 8.73 -4.73
N SER A 234 -39.78 8.66 -3.45
CA SER A 234 -39.94 7.47 -2.60
C SER A 234 -41.21 7.51 -1.76
N HIS A 235 -41.92 6.38 -1.68
CA HIS A 235 -43.08 6.18 -0.81
C HIS A 235 -42.74 6.13 0.70
N THR A 236 -41.48 6.33 1.09
CA THR A 236 -41.01 6.25 2.48
C THR A 236 -41.13 7.55 3.28
N CYS A 237 -41.47 8.67 2.64
CA CYS A 237 -41.57 9.98 3.28
C CYS A 237 -43.01 10.47 3.45
N LYS A 238 -43.25 11.35 4.44
CA LYS A 238 -44.58 11.93 4.73
C LYS A 238 -45.12 12.77 3.57
N ASP A 239 -44.23 13.37 2.79
CA ASP A 239 -44.50 13.96 1.48
C ASP A 239 -43.43 13.45 0.50
N ALA A 240 -43.86 12.77 -0.56
CA ALA A 240 -43.00 12.16 -1.56
C ALA A 240 -42.37 13.17 -2.55
N MET A 241 -42.74 14.46 -2.48
CA MET A 241 -42.11 15.54 -3.26
C MET A 241 -41.07 16.36 -2.46
N MET A 242 -40.90 16.08 -1.16
CA MET A 242 -40.06 16.87 -0.25
C MET A 242 -38.78 16.17 0.24
N CYS A 243 -38.63 14.87 0.03
CA CYS A 243 -37.43 14.13 0.44
C CYS A 243 -36.30 14.17 -0.60
N PHE A 244 -35.08 13.87 -0.14
CA PHE A 244 -33.85 13.92 -0.93
C PHE A 244 -33.33 12.54 -1.34
N MET A 245 -32.65 12.50 -2.49
CA MET A 245 -31.95 11.35 -3.06
C MET A 245 -30.46 11.43 -2.72
N GLY A 246 -29.85 10.27 -2.48
CA GLY A 246 -28.44 10.09 -2.18
C GLY A 246 -28.10 8.59 -2.19
N GLY A 247 -26.83 8.25 -1.92
CA GLY A 247 -26.40 6.84 -1.87
C GLY A 247 -27.08 6.02 -0.77
N ASP A 248 -27.48 6.68 0.32
CA ASP A 248 -28.30 6.09 1.37
C ASP A 248 -29.55 6.92 1.72
N LEU A 249 -30.74 6.31 1.54
CA LEU A 249 -32.02 6.97 1.80
C LEU A 249 -32.23 7.40 3.27
N ARG A 250 -31.50 6.82 4.23
CA ARG A 250 -31.52 7.20 5.67
C ARG A 250 -30.95 8.59 5.93
N LEU A 251 -30.32 9.26 4.94
CA LEU A 251 -30.02 10.69 5.02
C LEU A 251 -31.28 11.53 5.37
N ASN A 252 -32.46 11.05 4.98
CA ASN A 252 -33.76 11.68 5.28
C ASN A 252 -34.27 11.46 6.72
N THR A 253 -33.47 10.89 7.63
CA THR A 253 -33.91 10.60 9.00
C THR A 253 -34.28 11.89 9.75
N HIS A 254 -33.44 12.93 9.66
CA HIS A 254 -33.69 14.27 10.21
C HIS A 254 -32.91 15.33 9.41
N ALA A 255 -33.33 16.60 9.51
CA ALA A 255 -32.78 17.68 8.68
C ALA A 255 -31.29 17.97 8.90
N GLY A 256 -30.75 17.71 10.10
CA GLY A 256 -29.32 17.88 10.39
C GLY A 256 -28.42 16.93 9.59
N LEU A 257 -28.85 15.67 9.43
CA LEU A 257 -28.11 14.69 8.63
C LEU A 257 -28.21 15.00 7.14
N ALA A 258 -29.39 15.40 6.65
CA ALA A 258 -29.55 15.84 5.26
C ALA A 258 -28.70 17.11 4.95
N ALA A 259 -28.59 18.05 5.90
CA ALA A 259 -27.69 19.19 5.77
C ALA A 259 -26.22 18.75 5.66
N LEU A 260 -25.75 17.86 6.55
CA LEU A 260 -24.39 17.32 6.49
C LEU A 260 -24.12 16.60 5.15
N GLN A 261 -25.07 15.81 4.67
CA GLN A 261 -24.98 15.14 3.37
C GLN A 261 -24.89 16.14 2.20
N THR A 262 -25.63 17.25 2.29
CA THR A 262 -25.60 18.35 1.30
C THR A 262 -24.23 19.03 1.27
N LEU A 263 -23.63 19.27 2.44
CA LEU A 263 -22.27 19.81 2.57
C LEU A 263 -21.21 18.92 1.89
N LEU A 264 -21.34 17.60 1.98
CA LEU A 264 -20.42 16.66 1.34
C LEU A 264 -20.60 16.59 -0.18
N VAL A 265 -21.83 16.76 -0.70
CA VAL A 265 -22.06 16.92 -2.16
C VAL A 265 -21.42 18.22 -2.66
N HIS A 266 -21.48 19.30 -1.88
CA HIS A 266 -20.84 20.56 -2.25
C HIS A 266 -19.32 20.45 -2.30
N GLU A 267 -18.68 19.80 -1.32
CA GLU A 267 -17.23 19.61 -1.35
C GLU A 267 -16.81 18.75 -2.55
N HIS A 268 -17.55 17.67 -2.85
CA HIS A 268 -17.30 16.85 -4.05
C HIS A 268 -17.40 17.70 -5.33
N ASN A 269 -18.49 18.45 -5.53
CA ASN A 269 -18.66 19.29 -6.72
C ASN A 269 -17.61 20.43 -6.78
N ARG A 270 -17.22 21.01 -5.64
CA ARG A 270 -16.15 22.03 -5.55
C ARG A 270 -14.81 21.46 -6.00
N VAL A 271 -14.44 20.29 -5.50
CA VAL A 271 -13.20 19.58 -5.87
C VAL A 271 -13.24 19.16 -7.34
N ALA A 272 -14.35 18.61 -7.82
CA ALA A 272 -14.54 18.21 -9.23
C ALA A 272 -14.46 19.39 -10.20
N SER A 273 -15.07 20.54 -9.87
CA SER A 273 -14.90 21.79 -10.63
C SER A 273 -13.43 22.19 -10.74
N VAL A 274 -12.70 22.28 -9.62
CA VAL A 274 -11.28 22.67 -9.65
C VAL A 274 -10.41 21.63 -10.36
N LEU A 275 -10.70 20.33 -10.22
CA LEU A 275 -9.96 19.27 -10.89
C LEU A 275 -10.19 19.25 -12.41
N SER A 276 -11.39 19.55 -12.89
CA SER A 276 -11.69 19.67 -14.32
C SER A 276 -11.12 20.95 -14.94
N GLU A 277 -11.09 22.07 -14.20
CA GLU A 277 -10.37 23.29 -14.61
C GLU A 277 -8.84 23.07 -14.67
N LEU A 278 -8.25 22.36 -13.70
CA LEU A 278 -6.83 22.02 -13.68
C LEU A 278 -6.44 20.96 -14.73
N ASN A 279 -7.39 20.10 -15.11
CA ASN A 279 -7.19 19.00 -16.06
C ASN A 279 -8.29 18.94 -17.15
N PRO A 280 -8.37 19.90 -18.10
CA PRO A 280 -9.39 19.89 -19.16
C PRO A 280 -9.34 18.68 -20.10
N GLN A 281 -8.28 17.87 -20.00
CA GLN A 281 -8.11 16.58 -20.69
C GLN A 281 -8.75 15.38 -19.98
N TRP A 282 -9.30 15.52 -18.78
CA TRP A 282 -10.01 14.45 -18.06
C TRP A 282 -11.47 14.36 -18.54
N GLY A 283 -11.94 13.14 -18.78
CA GLY A 283 -13.37 12.89 -19.01
C GLY A 283 -14.14 12.85 -17.68
N ASP A 284 -15.48 12.95 -17.76
CA ASP A 284 -16.38 12.99 -16.60
C ASP A 284 -16.12 11.86 -15.57
N ASP A 285 -15.97 10.61 -16.02
CA ASP A 285 -15.58 9.48 -15.16
C ASP A 285 -14.23 9.70 -14.46
N THR A 286 -13.24 10.28 -15.14
CA THR A 286 -11.90 10.51 -14.58
C THR A 286 -11.89 11.62 -13.51
N VAL A 287 -12.82 12.57 -13.58
CA VAL A 287 -13.03 13.59 -12.53
C VAL A 287 -13.86 13.02 -11.37
N TYR A 288 -14.80 12.12 -11.65
CA TYR A 288 -15.72 11.52 -10.67
C TYR A 288 -15.13 10.37 -9.83
N ASP A 289 -14.27 9.53 -10.41
CA ASP A 289 -13.83 8.25 -9.80
C ASP A 289 -12.93 8.46 -8.54
N ILE A 290 -13.49 8.33 -7.32
CA ILE A 290 -12.81 8.63 -6.03
C ILE A 290 -13.02 7.55 -4.96
N THR A 291 -12.03 6.66 -4.70
CA THR A 291 -12.31 5.34 -4.07
C THR A 291 -11.00 4.50 -3.75
N ILE A 292 -10.51 3.96 -2.59
CA ILE A 292 -10.77 3.69 -1.11
C ILE A 292 -11.51 2.34 -0.75
N GLU A 293 -11.41 1.56 0.39
CA GLU A 293 -12.18 0.25 0.67
C GLU A 293 -11.80 -0.68 1.92
N PRO A 294 -12.50 -0.78 3.10
CA PRO A 294 -12.24 -1.92 4.07
C PRO A 294 -13.30 -2.40 5.13
N GLY A 295 -13.36 -3.69 5.56
CA GLY A 295 -14.59 -4.39 6.10
C GLY A 295 -15.05 -4.37 7.61
N VAL A 296 -16.32 -4.78 7.89
CA VAL A 296 -17.10 -4.49 9.14
C VAL A 296 -17.69 -5.69 9.94
N PHE A 297 -17.74 -5.53 11.27
CA PHE A 297 -18.29 -6.44 12.27
C PHE A 297 -19.77 -6.20 12.67
N ASN A 298 -20.51 -7.29 12.89
CA ASN A 298 -21.94 -7.31 13.21
C ASN A 298 -22.29 -6.61 14.55
N SER A 299 -21.53 -6.86 15.62
CA SER A 299 -21.74 -6.20 16.92
C SER A 299 -21.53 -4.69 16.86
N VAL A 300 -20.57 -4.25 16.04
CA VAL A 300 -20.25 -2.83 15.86
C VAL A 300 -21.32 -2.14 15.02
N ALA A 301 -21.70 -2.72 13.88
CA ALA A 301 -22.83 -2.26 13.07
C ALA A 301 -24.13 -2.10 13.89
N THR A 302 -24.47 -3.11 14.68
CA THR A 302 -25.82 -3.25 15.25
C THR A 302 -25.98 -2.57 16.62
N ALA A 303 -24.95 -2.58 17.47
CA ALA A 303 -25.00 -1.93 18.79
C ALA A 303 -24.11 -0.69 18.86
N VAL A 304 -22.83 -0.80 18.50
CA VAL A 304 -21.83 0.24 18.86
C VAL A 304 -21.92 1.49 17.96
N LEU A 305 -22.30 1.36 16.70
CA LEU A 305 -22.55 2.51 15.82
C LEU A 305 -23.89 3.20 16.11
N HIS A 306 -24.83 2.53 16.79
CA HIS A 306 -26.11 3.13 17.20
C HIS A 306 -26.00 3.99 18.48
N LEU A 307 -24.86 3.96 19.18
CA LEU A 307 -24.58 4.80 20.36
C LEU A 307 -24.74 6.30 20.07
N VAL A 308 -24.50 6.73 18.83
CA VAL A 308 -24.63 8.13 18.40
C VAL A 308 -26.05 8.69 18.57
N LEU A 309 -27.07 7.82 18.67
CA LEU A 309 -28.46 8.21 18.89
C LEU A 309 -28.72 8.73 20.32
N THR A 310 -27.91 8.33 21.32
CA THR A 310 -28.06 8.88 22.68
C THR A 310 -27.57 10.32 22.77
N LEU A 311 -26.61 10.70 21.92
CA LEU A 311 -26.03 12.04 21.85
C LEU A 311 -26.95 13.09 21.20
N LEU A 312 -28.10 12.70 20.64
CA LEU A 312 -29.00 13.57 19.88
C LEU A 312 -30.06 14.24 20.77
N PRO A 313 -30.12 15.59 20.83
CA PRO A 313 -31.08 16.34 21.62
C PRO A 313 -32.51 16.30 21.04
N ASP A 314 -33.49 16.62 21.88
CA ASP A 314 -34.90 16.77 21.48
C ASP A 314 -35.16 17.92 20.47
N GLN A 315 -34.20 18.81 20.25
CA GLN A 315 -34.34 19.96 19.36
C GLN A 315 -33.05 20.23 18.56
N LEU A 316 -33.19 20.57 17.28
CA LEU A 316 -32.10 21.07 16.44
C LEU A 316 -32.05 22.61 16.46
N PRO A 317 -30.86 23.23 16.51
CA PRO A 317 -30.71 24.68 16.39
C PRO A 317 -30.98 25.15 14.95
N LEU A 318 -31.70 26.27 14.81
CA LEU A 318 -31.89 27.02 13.57
C LEU A 318 -31.73 28.53 13.85
N GLY A 319 -30.49 29.01 13.78
CA GLY A 319 -30.16 30.41 14.02
C GLY A 319 -30.40 30.85 15.46
N ARG A 320 -31.48 31.62 15.70
CA ARG A 320 -31.90 32.08 17.04
C ARG A 320 -33.07 31.27 17.63
N HIS A 321 -33.51 30.22 16.94
CA HIS A 321 -34.65 29.40 17.33
C HIS A 321 -34.26 27.92 17.34
N ASN A 322 -35.01 27.11 18.08
CA ASN A 322 -34.86 25.66 18.08
C ASN A 322 -36.08 25.00 17.45
N ILE A 323 -35.88 23.89 16.74
CA ILE A 323 -36.94 23.10 16.10
C ILE A 323 -36.94 21.69 16.70
N PRO A 324 -38.08 21.16 17.17
CA PRO A 324 -38.15 19.80 17.69
C PRO A 324 -37.68 18.76 16.66
N LEU A 325 -36.77 17.88 17.06
CA LEU A 325 -36.15 16.89 16.17
C LEU A 325 -37.21 16.05 15.46
N GLY A 326 -38.24 15.60 16.20
CA GLY A 326 -39.39 14.85 15.69
C GLY A 326 -40.26 15.57 14.65
N MET A 327 -40.19 16.90 14.52
CA MET A 327 -40.87 17.63 13.42
C MET A 327 -40.11 17.52 12.09
N THR A 328 -38.78 17.30 12.14
CA THR A 328 -37.94 17.07 10.96
C THR A 328 -37.86 15.59 10.55
N ALA A 329 -38.41 14.69 11.38
CA ALA A 329 -38.46 13.25 11.15
C ALA A 329 -39.16 12.89 9.83
N LEU A 330 -38.39 12.38 8.86
CA LEU A 330 -38.84 12.07 7.49
C LEU A 330 -39.52 13.27 6.78
N ASN A 331 -39.06 14.48 7.08
CA ASN A 331 -39.65 15.74 6.63
C ASN A 331 -38.58 16.83 6.39
N MET A 332 -38.09 16.93 5.16
CA MET A 332 -37.02 17.88 4.79
C MET A 332 -37.55 19.26 4.33
N THR A 333 -38.87 19.54 4.44
CA THR A 333 -39.49 20.84 4.09
C THR A 333 -38.79 22.06 4.72
N ILE A 334 -38.12 21.87 5.87
CA ILE A 334 -37.39 22.92 6.57
C ILE A 334 -36.16 23.43 5.81
N LEU A 335 -35.49 22.56 5.03
CA LEU A 335 -34.26 22.91 4.30
C LEU A 335 -34.52 23.77 3.06
N TYR A 336 -35.74 23.73 2.49
CA TYR A 336 -36.19 24.61 1.41
C TYR A 336 -36.48 26.06 1.86
N LYS A 337 -36.26 26.41 3.14
CA LYS A 337 -36.34 27.80 3.59
C LYS A 337 -34.98 28.48 3.42
N ALA A 338 -34.98 29.67 2.83
CA ALA A 338 -33.76 30.45 2.60
C ALA A 338 -32.96 30.64 3.90
N GLY A 339 -31.65 30.36 3.84
CA GLY A 339 -30.73 30.44 4.98
C GLY A 339 -30.82 29.27 5.97
N ALA A 340 -31.68 28.27 5.78
CA ALA A 340 -31.89 27.20 6.77
C ALA A 340 -30.78 26.14 6.78
N TYR A 341 -30.16 25.86 5.63
CA TYR A 341 -29.03 24.95 5.51
C TYR A 341 -27.83 25.48 6.31
N GLU A 342 -27.49 26.75 6.10
CA GLU A 342 -26.39 27.47 6.71
C GLU A 342 -26.57 27.60 8.22
N GLN A 343 -27.81 27.90 8.66
CA GLN A 343 -28.19 27.93 10.07
C GLN A 343 -28.13 26.55 10.74
N LEU A 344 -28.48 25.47 10.03
CA LEU A 344 -28.35 24.10 10.55
C LEU A 344 -26.89 23.70 10.70
N ILE A 345 -26.05 23.85 9.66
CA ILE A 345 -24.61 23.48 9.76
C ILE A 345 -23.91 24.32 10.84
N SER A 346 -24.10 25.63 10.86
CA SER A 346 -23.53 26.51 11.89
C SER A 346 -24.02 26.13 13.29
N GLY A 347 -25.29 25.73 13.40
CA GLY A 347 -25.89 25.22 14.63
C GLY A 347 -25.32 23.89 15.09
N LEU A 348 -25.03 22.94 14.19
CA LEU A 348 -24.39 21.67 14.52
C LEU A 348 -22.99 21.88 15.12
N VAL A 349 -22.21 22.83 14.59
CA VAL A 349 -20.88 23.19 15.12
C VAL A 349 -20.98 23.92 16.46
N SER A 350 -21.99 24.78 16.64
CA SER A 350 -22.07 25.72 17.77
C SER A 350 -22.85 25.19 18.98
N ALA A 351 -23.79 24.26 18.79
CA ALA A 351 -24.56 23.67 19.88
C ALA A 351 -23.87 22.42 20.43
N ASN A 352 -24.03 22.15 21.72
CA ASN A 352 -23.46 20.98 22.37
C ASN A 352 -24.28 19.71 22.07
N SER A 353 -23.63 18.53 22.08
CA SER A 353 -24.32 17.24 22.08
C SER A 353 -24.98 16.96 23.44
N LEU A 354 -25.79 15.91 23.53
CA LEU A 354 -26.08 15.29 24.83
C LEU A 354 -24.84 14.55 25.37
N THR A 355 -24.86 14.22 26.65
CA THR A 355 -23.92 13.30 27.31
C THR A 355 -24.11 11.85 26.82
N PHE A 356 -23.09 11.02 27.03
CA PHE A 356 -23.18 9.58 26.79
C PHE A 356 -23.54 8.86 28.09
N ASP A 357 -24.84 8.58 28.26
CA ASP A 357 -25.41 7.89 29.41
C ASP A 357 -26.77 7.26 29.04
N PRO A 358 -27.47 6.56 29.96
CA PRO A 358 -28.77 5.94 29.66
C PRO A 358 -29.97 6.89 29.43
N ALA A 359 -29.86 8.20 29.67
CA ALA A 359 -30.98 9.15 29.64
C ALA A 359 -31.26 9.71 28.23
N VAL A 360 -31.90 8.88 27.40
CA VAL A 360 -32.14 9.21 25.98
C VAL A 360 -33.32 10.17 25.76
N SER A 361 -33.13 11.13 24.86
CA SER A 361 -34.11 12.07 24.29
C SER A 361 -35.50 11.46 24.02
N ALA A 362 -36.56 12.20 24.36
CA ALA A 362 -37.94 11.75 24.16
C ALA A 362 -38.33 11.67 22.67
N SER A 363 -37.70 12.49 21.84
CA SER A 363 -37.85 12.45 20.38
C SER A 363 -37.35 11.14 19.79
N ILE A 364 -36.24 10.62 20.31
CA ILE A 364 -35.62 9.34 19.92
C ILE A 364 -36.45 8.14 20.43
N ARG A 365 -37.08 8.27 21.61
CA ARG A 365 -37.90 7.22 22.24
C ARG A 365 -39.40 7.24 21.90
N GLY A 366 -39.86 8.07 20.95
CA GLY A 366 -41.26 7.99 20.49
C GLY A 366 -41.71 8.93 19.38
N TYR A 367 -41.23 10.18 19.32
CA TYR A 367 -41.76 11.16 18.34
C TYR A 367 -41.22 11.00 16.90
N LEU A 368 -40.22 10.13 16.68
CA LEU A 368 -39.73 9.73 15.35
C LEU A 368 -40.70 8.78 14.60
N GLY A 369 -41.98 9.16 14.55
CA GLY A 369 -43.04 8.44 13.83
C GLY A 369 -43.76 7.37 14.65
N GLY A 370 -43.74 7.44 15.99
CA GLY A 370 -44.35 6.43 16.87
C GLY A 370 -43.45 5.22 17.13
N LEU A 371 -42.15 5.35 16.88
CA LEU A 371 -41.14 4.31 17.06
C LEU A 371 -40.15 4.74 18.16
N ASP A 372 -39.89 3.85 19.11
CA ASP A 372 -38.75 3.95 20.01
C ASP A 372 -37.51 3.35 19.32
N LEU A 373 -36.52 4.20 19.02
CA LEU A 373 -35.27 3.74 18.39
C LEU A 373 -34.38 2.95 19.35
N VAL A 374 -34.46 3.18 20.66
CA VAL A 374 -33.66 2.47 21.67
C VAL A 374 -34.17 1.04 21.82
N ALA A 375 -35.47 0.86 22.03
CA ALA A 375 -36.10 -0.47 22.02
C ALA A 375 -35.86 -1.21 20.70
N ARG A 376 -35.85 -0.50 19.56
CA ARG A 376 -35.50 -1.06 18.25
C ARG A 376 -34.04 -1.51 18.15
N THR A 377 -33.07 -0.75 18.67
CA THR A 377 -31.65 -1.16 18.69
C THR A 377 -31.43 -2.38 19.59
N VAL A 378 -32.10 -2.45 20.74
CA VAL A 378 -32.08 -3.65 21.61
C VAL A 378 -32.68 -4.86 20.88
N GLN A 379 -33.87 -4.72 20.29
CA GLN A 379 -34.53 -5.78 19.51
C GLN A 379 -33.67 -6.23 18.31
N SER A 380 -32.97 -5.30 17.64
CA SER A 380 -32.06 -5.59 16.54
C SER A 380 -30.81 -6.36 17.02
N GLY A 381 -30.24 -6.02 18.18
CA GLY A 381 -29.15 -6.78 18.78
C GLY A 381 -29.54 -8.25 19.07
N ARG A 382 -30.79 -8.48 19.48
CA ARG A 382 -31.35 -9.82 19.71
C ARG A 382 -31.63 -10.56 18.41
N ASP A 383 -32.22 -9.89 17.42
CA ASP A 383 -32.46 -10.43 16.06
C ASP A 383 -31.15 -10.81 15.33
N HIS A 384 -30.06 -10.11 15.63
CA HIS A 384 -28.71 -10.38 15.12
C HIS A 384 -27.94 -11.44 15.94
N GLY A 385 -28.50 -11.91 17.06
CA GLY A 385 -27.87 -12.89 17.94
C GLY A 385 -26.54 -12.39 18.50
N LEU A 386 -26.49 -11.17 19.05
CA LEU A 386 -25.31 -10.67 19.74
C LEU A 386 -25.21 -11.29 21.15
N PRO A 387 -24.06 -11.85 21.56
CA PRO A 387 -23.84 -12.29 22.93
C PRO A 387 -24.09 -11.16 23.97
N PRO A 388 -24.57 -11.50 25.18
CA PRO A 388 -24.80 -10.53 26.26
C PRO A 388 -23.54 -9.75 26.67
N TYR A 389 -23.73 -8.54 27.21
CA TYR A 389 -22.67 -7.61 27.61
C TYR A 389 -21.54 -8.25 28.41
N VAL A 390 -21.85 -9.13 29.38
CA VAL A 390 -20.84 -9.76 30.24
C VAL A 390 -19.84 -10.64 29.49
N VAL A 391 -20.22 -11.16 28.31
CA VAL A 391 -19.35 -12.00 27.45
C VAL A 391 -18.27 -11.14 26.77
N TRP A 392 -18.53 -9.84 26.57
CA TRP A 392 -17.59 -8.92 25.92
C TRP A 392 -16.59 -8.31 26.92
N ARG A 393 -16.91 -8.26 28.22
CA ARG A 393 -16.01 -7.70 29.26
C ARG A 393 -14.60 -8.33 29.23
N PRO A 394 -14.42 -9.67 29.21
CA PRO A 394 -13.09 -10.27 29.19
C PRO A 394 -12.34 -10.05 27.88
N LEU A 395 -13.04 -10.05 26.74
CA LEU A 395 -12.48 -9.73 25.42
C LEU A 395 -11.91 -8.29 25.40
N CYS A 396 -12.55 -7.38 26.12
CA CYS A 396 -12.15 -5.99 26.28
C CYS A 396 -11.30 -5.72 27.55
N GLY A 397 -10.66 -6.74 28.11
CA GLY A 397 -9.69 -6.60 29.21
C GLY A 397 -10.29 -6.24 30.57
N ARG A 398 -11.60 -6.42 30.76
CA ARG A 398 -12.33 -6.21 32.03
C ARG A 398 -12.63 -7.54 32.70
N ARG A 399 -12.96 -7.51 33.99
CA ARG A 399 -13.25 -8.74 34.75
C ARG A 399 -14.57 -9.38 34.27
N PRO A 400 -14.66 -10.72 34.20
CA PRO A 400 -15.94 -11.39 34.08
C PRO A 400 -16.88 -10.92 35.19
N ALA A 401 -18.15 -10.69 34.85
CA ALA A 401 -19.19 -10.39 35.84
C ALA A 401 -20.03 -11.64 36.08
N HIS A 402 -20.21 -12.01 37.36
CA HIS A 402 -21.06 -13.12 37.79
C HIS A 402 -22.23 -12.66 38.67
N SER A 403 -22.14 -11.43 39.17
CA SER A 403 -23.15 -10.69 39.91
C SER A 403 -23.27 -9.26 39.35
N PHE A 404 -24.33 -8.54 39.74
CA PHE A 404 -24.46 -7.11 39.45
C PHE A 404 -23.43 -6.24 40.21
N GLU A 405 -22.86 -6.74 41.31
CA GLU A 405 -21.83 -6.02 42.10
C GLU A 405 -20.48 -5.97 41.36
N ASP A 406 -20.19 -6.99 40.52
CA ASP A 406 -19.01 -7.04 39.63
C ASP A 406 -19.02 -5.98 38.50
N LEU A 407 -20.07 -5.15 38.42
CA LEU A 407 -20.18 -4.02 37.48
C LEU A 407 -19.73 -2.69 38.08
N THR A 408 -19.50 -2.61 39.40
CA THR A 408 -19.13 -1.37 40.12
C THR A 408 -17.78 -0.78 39.70
N ASP A 409 -16.94 -1.53 38.99
CA ASP A 409 -15.70 -1.03 38.39
C ASP A 409 -15.96 -0.20 37.12
N THR A 410 -16.92 -0.57 36.26
CA THR A 410 -17.20 0.15 35.00
C THR A 410 -18.50 0.97 35.00
N MET A 411 -19.42 0.79 35.94
CA MET A 411 -20.73 1.47 35.97
C MET A 411 -20.96 2.27 37.26
N GLU A 412 -21.85 3.27 37.19
CA GLU A 412 -22.35 3.94 38.39
C GLU A 412 -23.38 3.11 39.15
N VAL A 413 -23.45 3.29 40.47
CA VAL A 413 -24.32 2.51 41.36
C VAL A 413 -25.80 2.65 40.99
N GLU A 414 -26.21 3.85 40.54
CA GLU A 414 -27.58 4.08 40.07
C GLU A 414 -27.89 3.29 38.79
N HIS A 415 -26.95 3.18 37.84
CA HIS A 415 -27.14 2.38 36.63
C HIS A 415 -27.28 0.89 36.98
N ILE A 416 -26.46 0.40 37.92
CA ILE A 416 -26.52 -0.99 38.40
C ILE A 416 -27.88 -1.26 39.07
N ALA A 417 -28.37 -0.35 39.91
CA ALA A 417 -29.69 -0.49 40.54
C ALA A 417 -30.84 -0.53 39.51
N ARG A 418 -30.77 0.26 38.43
CA ARG A 418 -31.75 0.20 37.32
C ARG A 418 -31.66 -1.13 36.56
N LEU A 419 -30.46 -1.67 36.33
CA LEU A 419 -30.27 -2.98 35.68
C LEU A 419 -30.82 -4.13 36.54
N GLN A 420 -30.62 -4.07 37.86
CA GLN A 420 -31.17 -5.05 38.83
C GLN A 420 -32.70 -5.10 38.87
N ILE A 421 -33.40 -4.01 38.51
CA ILE A 421 -34.87 -3.97 38.42
C ILE A 421 -35.38 -4.70 37.16
N ILE A 422 -34.53 -4.87 36.14
CA ILE A 422 -34.94 -5.23 34.78
C ILE A 422 -34.46 -6.63 34.37
N PHE A 423 -33.23 -6.99 34.74
CA PHE A 423 -32.62 -8.27 34.38
C PHE A 423 -32.59 -9.20 35.60
N ALA A 424 -33.03 -10.44 35.44
CA ALA A 424 -33.01 -11.43 36.51
C ALA A 424 -31.58 -11.93 36.81
N ASN A 425 -30.72 -11.99 35.79
CA ASN A 425 -29.30 -12.29 35.92
C ASN A 425 -28.45 -11.21 35.23
N VAL A 426 -27.26 -10.94 35.76
CA VAL A 426 -26.29 -10.05 35.10
C VAL A 426 -25.88 -10.57 33.71
N ALA A 427 -25.96 -11.88 33.50
CA ALA A 427 -25.71 -12.55 32.22
C ALA A 427 -26.77 -12.25 31.14
N ASP A 428 -27.92 -11.68 31.48
CA ASP A 428 -29.01 -11.40 30.54
C ASP A 428 -28.89 -10.01 29.88
N ILE A 429 -27.96 -9.16 30.34
CA ILE A 429 -27.84 -7.76 29.93
C ILE A 429 -27.46 -7.64 28.44
N ASP A 430 -28.33 -7.03 27.63
CA ASP A 430 -28.07 -6.73 26.21
C ASP A 430 -26.80 -5.88 26.03
N LEU A 431 -26.02 -6.16 24.97
CA LEU A 431 -24.75 -5.47 24.69
C LEU A 431 -24.88 -3.93 24.67
N PHE A 432 -25.91 -3.41 23.98
CA PHE A 432 -26.16 -1.97 23.89
C PHE A 432 -26.46 -1.36 25.27
N THR A 433 -27.38 -1.98 26.01
CA THR A 433 -27.83 -1.54 27.34
C THR A 433 -26.71 -1.54 28.36
N GLY A 434 -25.85 -2.58 28.34
CA GLY A 434 -24.64 -2.64 29.17
C GLY A 434 -23.64 -1.54 28.80
N ILE A 435 -23.36 -1.35 27.50
CA ILE A 435 -22.41 -0.35 27.02
C ILE A 435 -22.80 1.09 27.40
N ILE A 436 -24.06 1.50 27.24
CA ILE A 436 -24.47 2.87 27.60
C ILE A 436 -24.57 3.10 29.12
N SER A 437 -24.53 2.02 29.91
CA SER A 437 -24.51 2.07 31.37
C SER A 437 -23.08 2.21 31.94
N GLU A 438 -22.05 1.98 31.12
CA GLU A 438 -20.66 2.21 31.49
C GLU A 438 -20.34 3.70 31.62
N ARG A 439 -19.49 4.05 32.60
CA ARG A 439 -18.88 5.37 32.71
C ARG A 439 -17.94 5.63 31.52
N PRO A 440 -18.01 6.81 30.88
CA PRO A 440 -17.01 7.23 29.90
C PRO A 440 -15.58 7.15 30.48
N GLN A 441 -14.61 6.77 29.66
CA GLN A 441 -13.19 6.81 30.06
C GLN A 441 -12.63 8.24 30.00
N ASP A 442 -11.59 8.53 30.77
CA ASP A 442 -10.94 9.85 30.79
C ASP A 442 -10.56 10.32 29.37
N GLY A 443 -11.10 11.48 28.96
CA GLY A 443 -10.88 12.05 27.63
C GLY A 443 -11.64 11.36 26.48
N ALA A 444 -12.53 10.40 26.75
CA ALA A 444 -13.33 9.70 25.76
C ALA A 444 -14.84 9.94 25.97
N LEU A 445 -15.62 9.87 24.88
CA LEU A 445 -17.08 9.95 24.95
C LEU A 445 -17.76 8.68 25.47
N VAL A 446 -17.10 7.52 25.46
CA VAL A 446 -17.75 6.22 25.68
C VAL A 446 -17.00 5.35 26.67
N GLY A 447 -17.71 4.38 27.25
CA GLY A 447 -17.15 3.41 28.19
C GLY A 447 -16.09 2.48 27.60
N PRO A 448 -15.39 1.71 28.45
CA PRO A 448 -14.29 0.84 28.04
C PRO A 448 -14.68 -0.25 27.03
N THR A 449 -15.87 -0.84 27.14
CA THR A 449 -16.32 -1.91 26.23
C THR A 449 -16.68 -1.35 24.85
N ALA A 450 -17.31 -0.17 24.78
CA ALA A 450 -17.49 0.55 23.52
C ALA A 450 -16.15 0.96 22.89
N SER A 451 -15.25 1.55 23.69
CA SER A 451 -13.93 2.00 23.24
C SER A 451 -13.14 0.85 22.61
N CYS A 452 -13.15 -0.32 23.26
CA CYS A 452 -12.59 -1.57 22.75
C CYS A 452 -13.16 -1.98 21.39
N LEU A 453 -14.49 -2.05 21.26
CA LEU A 453 -15.15 -2.51 20.04
C LEU A 453 -14.98 -1.54 18.86
N LEU A 454 -15.03 -0.23 19.12
CA LEU A 454 -14.70 0.80 18.13
C LEU A 454 -13.23 0.69 17.68
N ALA A 455 -12.29 0.56 18.61
CA ALA A 455 -10.87 0.43 18.29
C ALA A 455 -10.56 -0.83 17.47
N LEU A 456 -11.19 -1.98 17.79
CA LEU A 456 -11.08 -3.20 17.00
C LEU A 456 -11.63 -3.01 15.59
N GLN A 457 -12.78 -2.35 15.43
CA GLN A 457 -13.35 -2.06 14.11
C GLN A 457 -12.44 -1.14 13.31
N PHE A 458 -12.14 0.06 13.78
CA PHE A 458 -11.35 1.05 13.02
C PHE A 458 -9.92 0.58 12.75
N LYS A 459 -9.36 -0.30 13.58
CA LYS A 459 -8.12 -1.03 13.28
C LYS A 459 -8.28 -1.95 12.07
N VAL A 460 -9.31 -2.80 12.04
CA VAL A 460 -9.55 -3.70 10.90
C VAL A 460 -9.90 -2.93 9.64
N LEU A 461 -10.67 -1.84 9.74
CA LEU A 461 -10.89 -0.91 8.63
C LEU A 461 -9.54 -0.44 8.06
N ARG A 462 -8.69 0.20 8.87
CA ARG A 462 -7.42 0.71 8.35
C ARG A 462 -6.47 -0.39 7.83
N GLN A 463 -6.45 -1.57 8.44
CA GLN A 463 -5.50 -2.64 8.07
C GLN A 463 -5.93 -3.51 6.89
N THR A 464 -7.22 -3.56 6.56
CA THR A 464 -7.72 -4.38 5.43
C THR A 464 -7.97 -3.58 4.16
N ASP A 465 -7.75 -2.27 4.17
CA ASP A 465 -7.91 -1.43 3.00
C ASP A 465 -6.69 -1.46 2.09
N ARG A 466 -6.79 -2.03 0.88
CA ARG A 466 -5.75 -1.86 -0.14
C ARG A 466 -5.50 -0.37 -0.48
N TYR A 467 -6.54 0.44 -0.47
CA TYR A 467 -6.57 1.85 -0.86
C TYR A 467 -6.66 2.81 0.36
N TRP A 468 -6.32 2.40 1.59
CA TRP A 468 -6.22 3.36 2.71
C TRP A 468 -5.33 4.51 2.26
N TYR A 469 -5.74 5.76 2.50
CA TYR A 469 -5.16 6.89 1.76
C TYR A 469 -3.64 7.02 1.91
N GLU A 470 -3.05 6.54 3.01
CA GLU A 470 -1.60 6.56 3.26
C GLU A 470 -0.82 5.35 2.69
N ASN A 471 -1.49 4.42 2.00
CA ASN A 471 -0.86 3.22 1.45
C ASN A 471 -0.09 3.50 0.15
N ASP A 472 1.15 2.99 0.09
CA ASP A 472 1.95 2.94 -1.14
C ASP A 472 1.69 1.64 -1.92
N VAL A 473 0.45 1.45 -2.38
CA VAL A 473 0.05 0.29 -3.22
C VAL A 473 -0.33 0.75 -4.63
N PRO A 474 0.56 0.62 -5.63
CA PRO A 474 0.24 0.98 -7.01
C PRO A 474 -0.89 0.14 -7.63
N PRO A 475 -1.75 0.71 -8.49
CA PRO A 475 -1.76 2.11 -8.95
C PRO A 475 -2.62 3.04 -8.08
N ALA A 476 -3.08 2.59 -6.91
CA ALA A 476 -4.00 3.32 -6.03
C ALA A 476 -3.34 4.40 -5.15
N ALA A 477 -2.03 4.29 -4.90
CA ALA A 477 -1.28 5.19 -4.03
C ALA A 477 -1.40 6.68 -4.42
N PHE A 478 -1.52 7.55 -3.41
CA PHE A 478 -1.30 8.99 -3.55
C PHE A 478 0.20 9.31 -3.52
N SER A 479 0.63 10.35 -4.23
CA SER A 479 2.00 10.85 -4.13
C SER A 479 2.28 11.47 -2.75
N LYS A 480 3.54 11.63 -2.36
CA LYS A 480 3.93 12.18 -1.05
C LYS A 480 3.48 13.65 -0.90
N GLU A 481 3.43 14.36 -2.02
CA GLU A 481 2.96 15.72 -2.16
C GLU A 481 1.43 15.79 -1.99
N GLN A 482 0.69 14.88 -2.63
CA GLN A 482 -0.76 14.75 -2.43
C GLN A 482 -1.10 14.37 -0.98
N LEU A 483 -0.31 13.49 -0.35
CA LEU A 483 -0.46 13.14 1.07
C LEU A 483 -0.18 14.31 2.02
N PHE A 484 0.75 15.20 1.66
CA PHE A 484 1.02 16.43 2.42
C PHE A 484 -0.16 17.40 2.35
N GLU A 485 -0.77 17.55 1.16
CA GLU A 485 -1.94 18.40 0.96
C GLU A 485 -3.21 17.84 1.62
N ILE A 486 -3.49 16.53 1.49
CA ILE A 486 -4.63 15.86 2.15
C ILE A 486 -4.60 16.12 3.67
N ARG A 487 -3.41 16.08 4.29
CA ARG A 487 -3.22 16.25 5.74
C ARG A 487 -3.52 17.65 6.28
N LYS A 488 -3.77 18.65 5.41
CA LYS A 488 -4.27 19.99 5.80
C LYS A 488 -5.79 20.00 6.02
N THR A 489 -6.51 18.99 5.53
CA THR A 489 -7.98 18.94 5.58
C THR A 489 -8.50 18.91 7.01
N SER A 490 -9.48 19.76 7.32
CA SER A 490 -10.17 19.77 8.61
C SER A 490 -11.67 19.96 8.44
N MET A 491 -12.48 19.48 9.40
CA MET A 491 -13.93 19.70 9.38
C MET A 491 -14.29 21.19 9.44
N ALA A 492 -13.48 22.01 10.13
CA ALA A 492 -13.59 23.46 10.13
C ALA A 492 -13.40 24.06 8.72
N ARG A 493 -12.38 23.61 7.98
CA ARG A 493 -12.14 24.00 6.58
C ARG A 493 -13.28 23.55 5.66
N LEU A 494 -13.74 22.30 5.77
CA LEU A 494 -14.89 21.79 5.00
C LEU A 494 -16.16 22.63 5.20
N VAL A 495 -16.44 23.05 6.44
CA VAL A 495 -17.55 23.94 6.77
C VAL A 495 -17.35 25.34 6.19
N CYS A 496 -16.17 25.93 6.32
CA CYS A 496 -15.85 27.23 5.71
C CYS A 496 -15.94 27.24 4.17
N ASN A 497 -15.60 26.14 3.50
CA ASN A 497 -15.59 26.06 2.05
C ASN A 497 -16.99 25.86 1.43
N ASN A 498 -17.98 25.40 2.22
CA ASN A 498 -19.28 24.95 1.71
C ASN A 498 -20.50 25.61 2.38
N VAL A 499 -20.32 26.48 3.37
CA VAL A 499 -21.41 27.27 3.98
C VAL A 499 -21.36 28.74 3.50
N PRO A 500 -22.30 29.18 2.64
CA PRO A 500 -22.35 30.54 2.15
C PRO A 500 -22.36 31.60 3.27
N GLY A 501 -21.52 32.63 3.13
CA GLY A 501 -21.47 33.76 4.04
C GLY A 501 -20.80 33.51 5.40
N LEU A 502 -20.33 32.30 5.69
CA LEU A 502 -19.62 32.00 6.94
C LEU A 502 -18.23 32.67 6.95
N SER A 503 -17.96 33.47 7.97
CA SER A 503 -16.70 34.23 8.10
C SER A 503 -15.72 33.67 9.13
N SER A 504 -16.23 32.89 10.10
CA SER A 504 -15.45 32.34 11.21
C SER A 504 -16.05 31.06 11.77
N VAL A 505 -15.19 30.13 12.22
CA VAL A 505 -15.58 28.83 12.78
C VAL A 505 -14.56 28.39 13.86
N PRO A 506 -14.94 27.62 14.89
CA PRO A 506 -13.96 26.98 15.80
C PRO A 506 -13.00 26.05 15.04
N ARG A 507 -11.71 26.05 15.40
CA ARG A 507 -10.70 25.18 14.74
C ARG A 507 -11.04 23.69 14.87
N SER A 508 -11.54 23.28 16.04
CA SER A 508 -11.95 21.91 16.34
C SER A 508 -13.47 21.81 16.28
N ALA A 509 -14.03 21.75 15.06
CA ALA A 509 -15.48 21.78 14.82
C ALA A 509 -16.30 20.61 15.42
N PHE A 510 -15.64 19.59 16.00
CA PHE A 510 -16.30 18.52 16.79
C PHE A 510 -16.36 18.83 18.29
N LEU A 511 -15.55 19.75 18.80
CA LEU A 511 -15.57 20.21 20.18
C LEU A 511 -16.50 21.42 20.30
N ALA A 512 -17.07 21.62 21.49
CA ALA A 512 -17.80 22.86 21.79
C ALA A 512 -16.86 24.08 21.71
N GLY A 513 -17.38 25.24 21.34
CA GLY A 513 -16.60 26.48 21.29
C GLY A 513 -16.41 27.09 22.68
N ASP A 514 -15.19 27.53 23.00
CA ASP A 514 -14.86 28.24 24.24
C ASP A 514 -13.96 29.45 23.97
N GLN A 515 -13.67 30.26 24.99
CA GLN A 515 -12.95 31.54 24.82
C GLN A 515 -11.41 31.39 24.75
N PHE A 516 -10.85 30.19 25.00
CA PHE A 516 -9.42 29.98 25.18
C PHE A 516 -8.82 28.86 24.31
N LEU A 517 -9.48 27.69 24.20
CA LEU A 517 -8.92 26.51 23.54
C LEU A 517 -9.49 26.28 22.13
N ASN A 518 -10.78 26.55 21.94
CA ASN A 518 -11.52 26.34 20.69
C ASN A 518 -12.35 27.59 20.30
N ALA A 519 -11.74 28.77 20.38
CA ALA A 519 -12.36 30.01 19.95
C ALA A 519 -12.57 30.04 18.41
N PRO A 520 -13.63 30.71 17.91
CA PRO A 520 -13.82 30.91 16.48
C PRO A 520 -12.67 31.71 15.85
N VAL A 521 -12.06 31.17 14.79
CA VAL A 521 -11.04 31.84 13.97
C VAL A 521 -11.61 32.18 12.60
N SER A 522 -10.97 33.08 11.83
CA SER A 522 -11.46 33.37 10.48
C SER A 522 -11.32 32.15 9.57
N CYS A 523 -12.25 31.98 8.64
CA CYS A 523 -12.13 31.02 7.53
C CYS A 523 -10.92 31.30 6.62
N ARG A 524 -10.21 32.43 6.80
CA ARG A 524 -8.93 32.77 6.16
C ARG A 524 -7.70 32.28 6.92
N ASP A 525 -7.83 31.96 8.21
CA ASP A 525 -6.71 31.61 9.11
C ASP A 525 -6.57 30.09 9.33
N LEU A 526 -7.39 29.31 8.62
CA LEU A 526 -7.32 27.85 8.52
C LEU A 526 -6.52 27.47 7.27
N ASP A 527 -5.76 26.38 7.32
CA ASP A 527 -5.16 25.80 6.12
C ASP A 527 -6.25 25.27 5.16
N ASP A 528 -5.94 25.20 3.86
CA ASP A 528 -6.73 24.53 2.83
C ASP A 528 -5.80 23.63 1.98
N MET A 529 -6.40 22.66 1.29
CA MET A 529 -5.70 21.69 0.44
C MET A 529 -5.42 22.28 -0.95
N ASP A 530 -4.14 22.32 -1.37
CA ASP A 530 -3.78 22.76 -2.71
C ASP A 530 -4.02 21.65 -3.75
N LEU A 531 -5.16 21.76 -4.44
CA LEU A 531 -5.52 20.86 -5.55
C LEU A 531 -4.58 21.01 -6.76
N GLY A 532 -3.73 22.03 -6.82
CA GLY A 532 -2.71 22.20 -7.87
C GLY A 532 -1.77 20.99 -8.00
N VAL A 533 -1.58 20.21 -6.92
CA VAL A 533 -0.78 18.97 -6.92
C VAL A 533 -1.46 17.83 -7.72
N TRP A 534 -2.78 17.89 -7.94
CA TRP A 534 -3.53 16.93 -8.79
C TRP A 534 -3.53 17.31 -10.27
N LYS A 535 -2.85 18.40 -10.66
CA LYS A 535 -2.65 18.77 -12.06
C LYS A 535 -1.74 17.74 -12.75
N THR A 536 -2.35 16.82 -13.48
CA THR A 536 -1.59 15.91 -14.35
C THR A 536 -0.85 16.72 -15.42
N ARG A 537 0.48 16.60 -15.42
CA ARG A 537 1.27 16.83 -16.63
C ARG A 537 0.68 15.90 -17.69
N GLY A 538 0.21 16.44 -18.81
CA GLY A 538 -0.52 15.65 -19.79
C GLY A 538 0.34 14.48 -20.28
N LYS A 539 -0.28 13.32 -20.54
CA LYS A 539 0.40 12.29 -21.35
C LYS A 539 0.89 12.98 -22.62
N VAL A 540 2.19 12.91 -22.86
CA VAL A 540 2.82 13.68 -23.94
C VAL A 540 2.47 12.99 -25.25
N VAL A 541 1.36 13.40 -25.87
CA VAL A 541 0.93 12.88 -27.17
C VAL A 541 1.80 13.54 -28.24
N VAL A 542 2.98 12.97 -28.43
CA VAL A 542 3.86 13.26 -29.57
C VAL A 542 3.24 12.63 -30.81
N ALA A 543 3.16 13.38 -31.91
CA ALA A 543 2.65 12.84 -33.17
C ALA A 543 3.59 11.76 -33.73
N GLU A 544 3.03 10.77 -34.41
CA GLU A 544 3.74 9.55 -34.85
C GLU A 544 4.87 9.86 -35.87
N ASP A 545 4.69 10.88 -36.70
CA ASP A 545 5.70 11.40 -37.62
C ASP A 545 6.90 12.03 -36.89
N ILE A 546 6.64 12.78 -35.81
CA ILE A 546 7.67 13.33 -34.93
C ILE A 546 8.41 12.17 -34.25
N LEU A 547 7.72 11.19 -33.67
CA LEU A 547 8.34 10.02 -33.04
C LEU A 547 9.24 9.25 -34.00
N HIS A 548 8.77 8.96 -35.21
CA HIS A 548 9.56 8.27 -36.22
C HIS A 548 10.77 9.10 -36.68
N SER A 549 10.67 10.43 -36.74
CA SER A 549 11.79 11.33 -37.04
C SER A 549 12.84 11.32 -35.92
N VAL A 550 12.41 11.45 -34.66
CA VAL A 550 13.27 11.46 -33.46
C VAL A 550 14.03 10.13 -33.33
N VAL A 551 13.34 8.99 -33.45
CA VAL A 551 13.94 7.66 -33.37
C VAL A 551 14.98 7.45 -34.48
N GLU A 552 14.72 7.93 -35.70
CA GLU A 552 15.68 7.80 -36.80
C GLU A 552 16.94 8.66 -36.60
N LYS A 553 16.80 9.88 -36.04
CA LYS A 553 17.97 10.65 -35.59
C LYS A 553 18.74 9.93 -34.48
N GLY A 554 18.03 9.35 -33.50
CA GLY A 554 18.63 8.54 -32.43
C GLY A 554 19.51 7.42 -32.99
N LYS A 555 19.03 6.67 -33.99
CA LYS A 555 19.84 5.65 -34.70
C LYS A 555 21.10 6.24 -35.34
N GLN A 556 21.01 7.41 -35.97
CA GLN A 556 22.17 8.08 -36.59
C GLN A 556 23.20 8.53 -35.55
N VAL A 557 22.79 8.93 -34.33
CA VAL A 557 23.70 9.25 -33.22
C VAL A 557 24.40 7.99 -32.72
N VAL A 558 23.68 6.89 -32.53
CA VAL A 558 24.23 5.58 -32.12
C VAL A 558 25.23 5.05 -33.15
N GLU A 559 24.93 5.15 -34.44
CA GLU A 559 25.81 4.66 -35.51
C GLU A 559 27.10 5.51 -35.63
N LYS A 560 27.02 6.84 -35.49
CA LYS A 560 28.21 7.70 -35.39
C LYS A 560 29.09 7.32 -34.19
N ARG A 561 28.49 7.00 -33.04
CA ARG A 561 29.20 6.52 -31.84
C ARG A 561 29.91 5.18 -32.11
N ARG A 562 29.26 4.20 -32.75
CA ARG A 562 29.90 2.92 -33.14
C ARG A 562 31.08 3.10 -34.09
N GLN A 563 30.96 3.99 -35.07
CA GLN A 563 32.04 4.32 -36.00
C GLN A 563 33.23 4.97 -35.29
N MET A 564 32.96 5.84 -34.31
CA MET A 564 33.97 6.41 -33.42
C MET A 564 34.64 5.32 -32.58
N GLU A 565 33.87 4.48 -31.87
CA GLU A 565 34.36 3.37 -31.03
C GLU A 565 35.31 2.43 -31.80
N LYS A 566 34.99 2.14 -33.07
CA LYS A 566 35.85 1.38 -33.97
C LYS A 566 37.17 2.12 -34.29
N LEU A 567 37.09 3.41 -34.62
CA LEU A 567 38.27 4.24 -34.94
C LEU A 567 39.22 4.42 -33.73
N ILE A 568 38.68 4.47 -32.51
CA ILE A 568 39.44 4.53 -31.25
C ILE A 568 40.25 3.24 -31.06
N PHE A 569 39.61 2.08 -31.30
CA PHE A 569 40.23 0.76 -31.25
C PHE A 569 41.32 0.59 -32.32
N GLU A 570 41.05 0.98 -33.57
CA GLU A 570 42.03 0.94 -34.67
C GLU A 570 43.25 1.86 -34.42
N LYS A 571 43.07 2.95 -33.67
CA LYS A 571 44.16 3.85 -33.22
C LYS A 571 44.91 3.36 -31.97
N GLY A 572 44.50 2.25 -31.36
CA GLY A 572 45.11 1.75 -30.13
C GLY A 572 44.88 2.63 -28.88
N LEU A 573 43.86 3.50 -28.89
CA LEU A 573 43.51 4.40 -27.78
C LEU A 573 42.70 3.66 -26.69
N VAL A 574 43.20 2.50 -26.27
CA VAL A 574 42.55 1.57 -25.34
C VAL A 574 43.50 1.23 -24.18
N ALA A 575 42.95 1.06 -22.98
CA ALA A 575 43.75 0.78 -21.81
C ALA A 575 44.27 -0.67 -21.85
N GLY A 576 45.59 -0.84 -21.85
CA GLY A 576 46.21 -2.16 -21.79
C GLY A 576 45.75 -2.94 -20.55
N SER A 577 45.44 -4.23 -20.72
CA SER A 577 44.77 -5.07 -19.71
C SER A 577 45.49 -5.12 -18.35
N LYS A 578 46.84 -5.14 -18.33
CA LYS A 578 47.65 -5.13 -17.10
C LYS A 578 47.95 -3.72 -16.55
N SER A 579 47.50 -2.65 -17.20
CA SER A 579 47.62 -1.28 -16.67
C SER A 579 46.80 -1.11 -15.38
N PRO A 580 47.02 -0.05 -14.57
CA PRO A 580 46.16 0.24 -13.41
C PRO A 580 44.69 0.40 -13.81
N VAL A 581 44.43 1.09 -14.93
CA VAL A 581 43.09 1.27 -15.53
C VAL A 581 42.50 -0.07 -15.97
N GLY A 582 43.30 -0.89 -16.65
CA GLY A 582 42.90 -2.22 -17.11
C GLY A 582 42.43 -3.13 -15.97
N SER A 583 43.21 -3.21 -14.89
CA SER A 583 42.85 -4.04 -13.72
C SER A 583 41.66 -3.49 -12.92
N ALA A 584 41.53 -2.15 -12.79
CA ALA A 584 40.37 -1.54 -12.15
C ALA A 584 39.05 -1.85 -12.91
N TYR A 585 39.12 -1.98 -14.24
CA TYR A 585 37.96 -2.30 -15.08
C TYR A 585 37.86 -3.76 -15.54
N ALA A 586 38.74 -4.64 -15.04
CA ALA A 586 38.66 -6.09 -15.25
C ALA A 586 37.48 -6.69 -14.47
N ASN A 587 37.28 -6.26 -13.22
CA ASN A 587 36.27 -6.82 -12.32
C ASN A 587 34.85 -6.28 -12.53
N ASN A 588 34.66 -5.25 -13.38
CA ASN A 588 33.36 -4.63 -13.68
C ASN A 588 32.92 -4.94 -15.13
N LYS A 589 33.08 -6.20 -15.55
CA LYS A 589 32.95 -6.67 -16.93
C LYS A 589 31.49 -7.03 -17.26
N PRO A 590 30.86 -6.39 -18.26
CA PRO A 590 29.49 -6.73 -18.63
C PRO A 590 29.38 -8.14 -19.22
N THR A 591 28.27 -8.82 -18.93
CA THR A 591 27.91 -10.03 -19.70
C THR A 591 27.42 -9.64 -21.09
N PRO A 592 27.38 -10.60 -22.05
CA PRO A 592 26.73 -10.38 -23.33
C PRO A 592 25.28 -9.89 -23.21
N THR A 593 24.54 -10.34 -22.18
CA THR A 593 23.15 -9.94 -21.89
C THR A 593 23.08 -8.44 -21.59
N SER A 594 23.92 -7.95 -20.66
CA SER A 594 23.95 -6.52 -20.27
C SER A 594 24.40 -5.63 -21.43
N LEU A 595 25.35 -6.08 -22.27
CA LEU A 595 25.76 -5.35 -23.47
C LEU A 595 24.62 -5.19 -24.48
N ILE A 596 23.76 -6.20 -24.65
CA ILE A 596 22.62 -6.13 -25.56
C ILE A 596 21.54 -5.18 -25.01
N GLN A 597 21.24 -5.24 -23.72
CA GLN A 597 20.34 -4.27 -23.06
C GLN A 597 20.87 -2.84 -23.22
N ALA A 598 22.16 -2.61 -22.94
CA ALA A 598 22.77 -1.29 -23.06
C ALA A 598 22.78 -0.75 -24.50
N ASN A 599 22.88 -1.60 -25.53
CA ASN A 599 22.76 -1.17 -26.93
C ASN A 599 21.38 -0.55 -27.23
N THR A 600 20.29 -1.17 -26.77
CA THR A 600 18.94 -0.57 -26.86
C THR A 600 18.84 0.68 -25.97
N SER A 601 19.44 0.64 -24.79
CA SER A 601 19.38 1.73 -23.82
C SER A 601 20.07 3.02 -24.28
N VAL A 602 21.22 2.94 -24.97
CA VAL A 602 21.89 4.09 -25.59
C VAL A 602 21.04 4.69 -26.73
N LEU A 603 20.26 3.89 -27.46
CA LEU A 603 19.30 4.40 -28.43
C LEU A 603 18.15 5.17 -27.74
N LEU A 604 17.63 4.67 -26.62
CA LEU A 604 16.61 5.35 -25.82
C LEU A 604 17.12 6.67 -25.23
N GLU A 605 18.38 6.70 -24.76
CA GLU A 605 19.07 7.91 -24.29
C GLU A 605 19.17 8.97 -25.41
N ALA A 606 19.69 8.60 -26.58
CA ALA A 606 19.81 9.49 -27.73
C ALA A 606 18.46 9.97 -28.28
N THR A 607 17.44 9.08 -28.30
CA THR A 607 16.07 9.41 -28.72
C THR A 607 15.42 10.40 -27.75
N SER A 608 15.65 10.25 -26.43
CA SER A 608 15.15 11.18 -25.42
C SER A 608 15.79 12.58 -25.57
N GLN A 609 17.10 12.63 -25.81
CA GLN A 609 17.82 13.90 -26.01
C GLN A 609 17.40 14.63 -27.29
N GLU A 610 17.20 13.92 -28.40
CA GLU A 610 16.66 14.50 -29.64
C GLU A 610 15.21 14.98 -29.44
N LEU A 611 14.39 14.27 -28.65
CA LEU A 611 13.02 14.70 -28.35
C LEU A 611 13.00 16.03 -27.57
N ILE A 612 13.81 16.16 -26.51
CA ILE A 612 13.98 17.42 -25.77
C ILE A 612 14.47 18.53 -26.71
N THR A 613 15.51 18.25 -27.50
CA THR A 613 16.08 19.20 -28.47
C THR A 613 15.05 19.72 -29.47
N ILE A 614 14.19 18.83 -29.99
CA ILE A 614 13.10 19.17 -30.91
C ILE A 614 11.97 19.94 -30.20
N MET A 615 11.67 19.61 -28.93
CA MET A 615 10.65 20.30 -28.13
C MET A 615 10.99 21.76 -27.82
N HIS A 616 12.27 22.16 -27.85
CA HIS A 616 12.67 23.56 -27.78
C HIS A 616 12.23 24.38 -29.03
N ASP A 617 11.91 23.75 -30.18
CA ASP A 617 11.30 24.46 -31.32
C ASP A 617 9.83 24.80 -31.03
N ARG A 618 9.53 26.12 -31.00
CA ARG A 618 8.19 26.67 -30.81
C ARG A 618 7.16 26.21 -31.86
N ARG A 619 7.57 25.69 -33.01
CA ARG A 619 6.69 25.08 -34.02
C ARG A 619 6.26 23.69 -33.59
N VAL A 620 7.21 22.83 -33.22
CA VAL A 620 6.93 21.44 -32.84
C VAL A 620 6.26 21.37 -31.47
N ARG A 621 6.59 22.28 -30.54
CA ARG A 621 5.86 22.47 -29.27
C ARG A 621 4.36 22.74 -29.44
N ARG A 622 3.89 23.20 -30.61
CA ARG A 622 2.45 23.38 -30.91
C ARG A 622 1.77 22.11 -31.46
N GLN A 623 2.55 21.12 -31.90
CA GLN A 623 2.03 19.85 -32.42
C GLN A 623 1.92 18.78 -31.33
N ILE A 624 2.66 18.93 -30.23
CA ILE A 624 2.64 18.02 -29.08
C ILE A 624 1.63 18.54 -28.05
N GLN A 625 0.57 17.78 -27.79
CA GLN A 625 -0.45 18.15 -26.80
C GLN A 625 -0.05 17.72 -25.38
N GLY A 626 -0.49 18.48 -24.37
CA GLY A 626 -0.31 18.15 -22.93
C GLY A 626 0.85 18.86 -22.20
N LEU A 627 1.68 19.64 -22.91
CA LEU A 627 2.77 20.42 -22.32
C LEU A 627 2.30 21.79 -21.79
N GLY A 628 2.57 22.06 -20.52
CA GLY A 628 2.33 23.36 -19.89
C GLY A 628 3.29 24.46 -20.38
N ASN A 629 3.18 25.66 -19.79
CA ASN A 629 4.07 26.77 -20.10
C ASN A 629 5.48 26.60 -19.48
N GLU A 630 5.55 26.03 -18.28
CA GLU A 630 6.79 25.70 -17.56
C GLU A 630 7.59 24.63 -18.30
N PHE A 631 8.90 24.84 -18.44
CA PHE A 631 9.79 23.97 -19.21
C PHE A 631 10.72 23.12 -18.34
N ASP A 632 10.90 23.52 -17.07
CA ASP A 632 11.93 23.00 -16.15
C ASP A 632 11.54 21.68 -15.46
N SER A 633 10.66 20.87 -16.08
CA SER A 633 10.07 19.69 -15.44
C SER A 633 9.78 18.54 -16.42
N LEU A 634 10.69 18.31 -17.36
CA LEU A 634 10.57 17.30 -18.43
C LEU A 634 10.75 15.85 -17.94
N ASP A 635 11.43 15.66 -16.80
CA ASP A 635 11.92 14.39 -16.24
C ASP A 635 10.86 13.29 -15.97
N LEU A 636 9.56 13.64 -15.95
CA LEU A 636 8.52 12.81 -15.31
C LEU A 636 7.54 12.09 -16.25
N ASN A 637 7.42 12.48 -17.53
CA ASN A 637 6.45 11.87 -18.45
C ASN A 637 7.04 11.17 -19.69
N LEU A 638 8.34 11.30 -19.97
CA LEU A 638 8.99 10.58 -21.08
C LEU A 638 8.79 9.04 -21.02
N PRO A 639 8.82 8.37 -19.85
CA PRO A 639 8.56 6.93 -19.76
C PRO A 639 7.15 6.48 -20.17
N SER A 640 6.20 7.42 -20.34
CA SER A 640 4.81 7.14 -20.73
C SER A 640 4.56 7.14 -22.25
N VAL A 641 5.58 7.49 -23.04
CA VAL A 641 5.52 7.53 -24.51
C VAL A 641 5.83 6.13 -25.06
N ASP A 642 4.83 5.49 -25.66
CA ASP A 642 5.02 4.18 -26.30
C ASP A 642 5.77 4.31 -27.64
N ILE A 643 6.86 3.56 -27.76
CA ILE A 643 7.70 3.43 -28.95
C ILE A 643 8.01 1.96 -29.27
N SER A 644 7.27 1.01 -28.68
CA SER A 644 7.48 -0.44 -28.84
C SER A 644 7.34 -0.92 -30.29
N GLY A 645 6.56 -0.22 -31.11
CA GLY A 645 6.47 -0.43 -32.56
C GLY A 645 7.63 0.15 -33.38
N LEU A 646 8.44 1.06 -32.81
CA LEU A 646 9.53 1.76 -33.50
C LEU A 646 10.94 1.29 -33.08
N VAL A 647 11.08 0.82 -31.83
CA VAL A 647 12.33 0.25 -31.29
C VAL A 647 12.08 -1.21 -30.93
N PRO A 648 12.67 -2.18 -31.65
CA PRO A 648 12.44 -3.59 -31.35
C PRO A 648 13.04 -3.97 -29.98
N PRO A 649 12.39 -4.87 -29.22
CA PRO A 649 12.92 -5.34 -27.94
C PRO A 649 14.28 -6.02 -28.12
N ALA A 650 15.13 -5.92 -27.08
CA ALA A 650 16.53 -6.33 -27.17
C ALA A 650 16.67 -7.84 -27.51
N PRO A 651 17.50 -8.22 -28.52
CA PRO A 651 17.50 -9.57 -29.06
C PRO A 651 18.09 -10.63 -28.11
N LEU A 652 17.30 -11.67 -27.85
CA LEU A 652 17.61 -12.75 -26.92
C LEU A 652 18.81 -13.61 -27.35
N ILE A 653 19.71 -13.92 -26.41
CA ILE A 653 20.92 -14.71 -26.66
C ILE A 653 20.59 -16.21 -26.69
N ARG A 654 20.29 -16.73 -27.89
CA ARG A 654 19.92 -18.14 -28.13
C ARG A 654 21.03 -19.19 -27.89
N ASN A 655 22.22 -18.79 -27.46
CA ASN A 655 23.42 -19.64 -27.54
C ASN A 655 23.58 -20.67 -26.40
N CYS A 656 22.88 -20.50 -25.28
CA CYS A 656 22.72 -21.57 -24.29
C CYS A 656 21.41 -22.30 -24.55
N ARG A 657 21.49 -23.55 -25.01
CA ARG A 657 20.29 -24.40 -25.20
C ARG A 657 19.58 -24.63 -23.87
N GLU A 658 18.26 -24.63 -23.95
CA GLU A 658 17.26 -24.61 -22.87
C GLU A 658 17.10 -23.26 -22.16
N THR A 659 16.12 -22.49 -22.63
CA THR A 659 15.61 -21.26 -22.02
C THR A 659 14.62 -21.59 -20.89
N GLU A 660 14.99 -21.37 -19.64
CA GLU A 660 14.02 -21.33 -18.54
C GLU A 660 13.17 -20.05 -18.61
N GLU A 661 13.80 -18.92 -18.98
CA GLU A 661 13.22 -17.56 -19.04
C GLU A 661 12.07 -17.34 -20.04
N HIS A 662 11.63 -18.40 -20.74
CA HIS A 662 10.59 -18.36 -21.78
C HIS A 662 9.53 -19.44 -21.57
N ARG A 663 9.58 -20.16 -20.44
CA ARG A 663 8.52 -21.07 -20.00
C ARG A 663 7.58 -20.30 -19.07
N ALA A 664 6.28 -20.59 -19.13
CA ALA A 664 5.35 -20.09 -18.12
C ALA A 664 5.80 -20.60 -16.73
N CYS A 665 5.74 -19.73 -15.71
CA CYS A 665 6.22 -20.06 -14.38
C CYS A 665 5.45 -21.23 -13.76
N ASP A 666 6.12 -22.36 -13.56
CA ASP A 666 5.54 -23.53 -12.89
C ASP A 666 5.56 -23.33 -11.37
N ALA A 667 4.39 -23.09 -10.78
CA ALA A 667 4.21 -22.96 -9.33
C ALA A 667 4.54 -24.25 -8.55
N ASN A 668 4.71 -25.39 -9.21
CA ASN A 668 5.13 -26.66 -8.61
C ASN A 668 6.66 -26.83 -8.58
N ASN A 669 7.42 -25.96 -9.25
CA ASN A 669 8.87 -25.98 -9.21
C ASN A 669 9.36 -25.50 -7.84
N ARG A 670 10.14 -26.35 -7.15
CA ARG A 670 10.63 -26.10 -5.79
C ARG A 670 11.92 -25.30 -5.74
N PHE A 671 12.55 -25.05 -6.89
CA PHE A 671 13.83 -24.39 -7.00
C PHE A 671 13.69 -23.12 -7.85
N ARG A 672 14.31 -22.03 -7.38
CA ARG A 672 14.41 -20.77 -8.13
C ARG A 672 15.22 -21.00 -9.42
N THR A 673 14.92 -20.25 -10.47
CA THR A 673 15.81 -20.18 -11.64
C THR A 673 17.10 -19.45 -11.28
N ILE A 674 18.18 -19.74 -11.99
CA ILE A 674 19.51 -19.15 -11.74
C ILE A 674 19.53 -17.62 -12.00
N SER A 675 18.67 -17.11 -12.90
CA SER A 675 18.54 -15.66 -13.12
C SER A 675 17.55 -14.98 -12.17
N GLY A 676 16.95 -15.70 -11.21
CA GLY A 676 15.90 -15.17 -10.32
C GLY A 676 14.54 -14.95 -11.00
N HIS A 677 14.43 -15.17 -12.31
CA HIS A 677 13.18 -15.12 -13.05
C HIS A 677 12.17 -16.16 -12.51
N CYS A 678 10.88 -15.82 -12.54
CA CYS A 678 9.79 -16.57 -11.88
C CYS A 678 9.88 -16.70 -10.34
N ASN A 679 10.84 -16.09 -9.63
CA ASN A 679 10.83 -16.07 -8.16
C ASN A 679 9.62 -15.32 -7.58
N ASN A 680 9.03 -14.40 -8.37
CA ASN A 680 7.67 -13.89 -8.17
C ASN A 680 6.76 -14.40 -9.30
N LEU A 681 5.77 -15.22 -8.96
CA LEU A 681 4.85 -15.84 -9.92
C LEU A 681 3.85 -14.86 -10.57
N ARG A 682 3.59 -13.69 -9.94
CA ARG A 682 2.72 -12.62 -10.49
C ARG A 682 3.50 -11.64 -11.37
N ARG A 683 4.81 -11.52 -11.17
CA ARG A 683 5.72 -10.59 -11.85
C ARG A 683 7.07 -11.30 -12.10
N PRO A 684 7.19 -12.14 -13.15
CA PRO A 684 8.34 -13.03 -13.33
C PRO A 684 9.71 -12.34 -13.38
N ASP A 685 9.77 -11.07 -13.76
CA ASP A 685 11.02 -10.29 -13.88
C ASP A 685 11.35 -9.42 -12.66
N PHE A 686 10.57 -9.49 -11.59
CA PHE A 686 10.87 -8.76 -10.34
C PHE A 686 12.10 -9.34 -9.64
N GLY A 687 13.19 -8.56 -9.60
CA GLY A 687 14.46 -8.93 -8.96
C GLY A 687 15.35 -9.88 -9.75
N ARG A 688 15.07 -10.16 -11.03
CA ARG A 688 15.92 -11.01 -11.88
C ARG A 688 17.24 -10.33 -12.25
N SER A 689 18.25 -11.12 -12.61
CA SER A 689 19.51 -10.62 -13.15
C SER A 689 19.36 -9.89 -14.50
N ASN A 690 20.27 -8.95 -14.77
CA ASN A 690 20.22 -7.99 -15.89
C ASN A 690 18.91 -7.15 -15.91
N THR A 691 18.56 -6.58 -14.76
CA THR A 691 17.51 -5.55 -14.64
C THR A 691 18.12 -4.19 -14.26
N VAL A 692 17.33 -3.13 -14.21
CA VAL A 692 17.77 -1.86 -13.62
C VAL A 692 17.62 -1.89 -12.11
N PHE A 693 18.48 -1.17 -11.39
CA PHE A 693 18.22 -0.87 -9.98
C PHE A 693 16.87 -0.13 -9.82
N ALA A 694 16.15 -0.41 -8.74
CA ALA A 694 15.03 0.40 -8.32
C ALA A 694 15.53 1.74 -7.72
N ARG A 695 14.63 2.68 -7.46
CA ARG A 695 14.96 3.94 -6.76
C ARG A 695 13.87 4.31 -5.76
N MET A 696 14.24 5.09 -4.74
CA MET A 696 13.30 5.77 -3.86
C MET A 696 12.90 7.16 -4.37
N LEU A 697 13.71 7.76 -5.25
CA LEU A 697 13.50 9.08 -5.88
C LEU A 697 13.94 9.07 -7.36
N PRO A 698 13.40 9.94 -8.24
CA PRO A 698 13.86 10.06 -9.63
C PRO A 698 15.37 10.36 -9.75
N ALA A 699 15.95 10.01 -10.90
CA ALA A 699 17.34 10.35 -11.21
C ALA A 699 17.51 11.87 -11.43
N GLY A 700 18.57 12.45 -10.88
CA GLY A 700 18.91 13.88 -11.04
C GLY A 700 20.17 14.08 -11.89
N TYR A 701 19.98 14.21 -13.20
CA TYR A 701 21.01 14.59 -14.17
C TYR A 701 20.95 16.10 -14.47
N ASP A 702 22.06 16.73 -14.83
CA ASP A 702 22.10 18.18 -15.11
C ASP A 702 21.30 18.57 -16.37
N ASP A 703 21.02 17.62 -17.27
CA ASP A 703 20.20 17.74 -18.49
C ASP A 703 18.84 16.99 -18.40
N GLY A 704 18.51 16.41 -17.25
CA GLY A 704 17.34 15.54 -17.05
C GLY A 704 17.44 14.12 -17.66
N ILE A 705 18.47 13.82 -18.46
CA ILE A 705 18.59 12.56 -19.21
C ILE A 705 19.83 11.75 -18.83
N SER A 706 21.03 12.33 -18.87
CA SER A 706 22.30 11.59 -18.74
C SER A 706 23.47 12.43 -18.22
N GLU A 707 23.51 13.74 -18.45
CA GLU A 707 24.65 14.59 -18.06
C GLU A 707 24.93 14.48 -16.54
N PRO A 708 26.10 13.96 -16.11
CA PRO A 708 26.39 13.75 -14.70
C PRO A 708 26.28 15.05 -13.93
N ARG A 709 25.60 15.02 -12.77
CA ARG A 709 25.34 16.23 -11.98
C ARG A 709 26.64 16.99 -11.64
N THR A 710 26.83 18.16 -12.24
CA THR A 710 27.95 19.07 -11.97
C THR A 710 27.54 20.27 -11.13
N ARG A 711 26.23 20.55 -11.02
CA ARG A 711 25.70 21.77 -10.38
C ARG A 711 25.04 21.53 -9.03
N SER A 712 25.24 22.51 -8.15
CA SER A 712 24.46 22.69 -6.92
C SER A 712 23.07 23.25 -7.23
N VAL A 713 22.16 23.18 -6.25
CA VAL A 713 20.82 23.80 -6.35
C VAL A 713 20.89 25.32 -6.57
N SER A 714 22.02 25.95 -6.23
CA SER A 714 22.30 27.38 -6.49
C SER A 714 22.90 27.68 -7.87
N GLY A 715 22.97 26.70 -8.78
CA GLY A 715 23.59 26.83 -10.11
C GLY A 715 25.13 26.81 -10.11
N ASN A 716 25.77 27.14 -8.98
CA ASN A 716 27.22 27.03 -8.78
C ASN A 716 27.72 25.59 -8.95
N ALA A 717 28.93 25.42 -9.49
CA ALA A 717 29.57 24.11 -9.67
C ALA A 717 29.82 23.39 -8.34
N LEU A 718 29.73 22.06 -8.35
CA LEU A 718 30.04 21.20 -7.21
C LEU A 718 31.57 21.07 -7.01
N PRO A 719 32.05 20.87 -5.76
CA PRO A 719 33.46 20.61 -5.50
C PRO A 719 33.96 19.33 -6.16
N SER A 720 35.23 19.29 -6.58
CA SER A 720 35.83 18.07 -7.15
C SER A 720 35.73 16.89 -6.18
N PRO A 721 35.27 15.69 -6.64
CA PRO A 721 35.27 14.48 -5.83
C PRO A 721 36.64 14.16 -5.23
N ARG A 722 37.74 14.54 -5.91
CA ARG A 722 39.09 14.35 -5.39
C ARG A 722 39.42 15.29 -4.23
N THR A 723 38.99 16.55 -4.30
CA THR A 723 39.12 17.51 -3.19
C THR A 723 38.30 17.07 -1.98
N ILE A 724 37.08 16.55 -2.19
CA ILE A 724 36.27 15.96 -1.11
C ILE A 724 37.00 14.76 -0.50
N SER A 725 37.51 13.85 -1.34
CA SER A 725 38.28 12.68 -0.91
C SER A 725 39.49 13.04 -0.04
N THR A 726 40.29 14.03 -0.44
CA THR A 726 41.50 14.43 0.30
C THR A 726 41.23 15.32 1.51
N THR A 727 40.06 15.95 1.61
CA THR A 727 39.68 16.82 2.74
C THR A 727 38.91 16.08 3.82
N ILE A 728 38.11 15.06 3.47
CA ILE A 728 37.20 14.36 4.39
C ILE A 728 37.73 12.98 4.81
N HIS A 729 38.47 12.27 3.93
CA HIS A 729 38.90 10.89 4.20
C HIS A 729 40.41 10.81 4.46
N ASN A 730 40.79 11.09 5.71
CA ASN A 730 42.17 10.98 6.19
C ASN A 730 42.59 9.50 6.35
N ASP A 731 43.84 9.15 5.99
CA ASP A 731 44.43 7.82 6.20
C ASP A 731 44.81 7.61 7.68
N ILE A 732 43.81 7.37 8.53
CA ILE A 732 43.97 7.14 9.97
C ILE A 732 43.24 5.84 10.35
N SER A 733 44.02 4.80 10.63
CA SER A 733 43.50 3.46 10.98
C SER A 733 42.97 3.36 12.43
N HIS A 734 41.75 3.85 12.66
CA HIS A 734 41.04 3.62 13.92
C HIS A 734 40.38 2.23 13.97
N LEU A 735 40.97 1.29 14.71
CA LEU A 735 40.44 -0.06 14.85
C LEU A 735 39.20 -0.09 15.78
N HIS A 736 38.08 -0.63 15.30
CA HIS A 736 36.86 -0.73 16.10
C HIS A 736 37.00 -1.80 17.21
N ALA A 737 36.81 -1.40 18.47
CA ALA A 737 37.09 -2.23 19.65
C ALA A 737 36.19 -3.49 19.82
N ARG A 738 35.13 -3.65 19.02
CA ARG A 738 34.19 -4.79 19.11
C ARG A 738 33.96 -5.55 17.81
N TYR A 739 34.43 -5.06 16.66
CA TYR A 739 34.15 -5.69 15.36
C TYR A 739 35.44 -6.17 14.70
N THR A 740 35.42 -7.43 14.29
CA THR A 740 36.52 -8.05 13.53
C THR A 740 36.41 -7.67 12.05
N LEU A 741 37.47 -7.94 11.28
CA LEU A 741 37.49 -7.71 9.84
C LEU A 741 36.38 -8.48 9.10
N MET A 742 35.84 -9.55 9.70
CA MET A 742 34.73 -10.33 9.14
C MET A 742 33.48 -9.48 8.85
N VAL A 743 33.21 -8.42 9.62
CA VAL A 743 32.06 -7.52 9.35
C VAL A 743 32.29 -6.75 8.03
N MET A 744 33.51 -6.31 7.77
CA MET A 744 33.87 -5.68 6.49
C MET A 744 33.80 -6.71 5.36
N GLN A 745 34.45 -7.86 5.56
CA GLN A 745 34.62 -8.89 4.55
C GLN A 745 33.27 -9.45 4.10
N PHE A 746 32.43 -9.88 5.05
CA PHE A 746 31.08 -10.41 4.79
C PHE A 746 30.16 -9.34 4.17
N GLY A 747 30.38 -8.05 4.48
CA GLY A 747 29.74 -6.94 3.79
C GLY A 747 30.07 -6.89 2.29
N GLN A 748 31.34 -7.03 1.91
CA GLN A 748 31.73 -7.11 0.49
C GLN A 748 31.15 -8.36 -0.21
N PHE A 749 31.09 -9.49 0.49
CA PHE A 749 30.47 -10.71 -0.06
C PHE A 749 28.98 -10.48 -0.32
N LEU A 750 28.24 -9.96 0.66
CA LEU A 750 26.81 -9.66 0.51
C LEU A 750 26.54 -8.61 -0.58
N ASP A 751 27.40 -7.60 -0.72
CA ASP A 751 27.34 -6.62 -1.80
C ASP A 751 27.51 -7.27 -3.18
N HIS A 752 28.40 -8.26 -3.26
CA HIS A 752 28.68 -9.04 -4.46
C HIS A 752 27.65 -10.14 -4.76
N ASP A 753 26.78 -10.52 -3.82
CA ASP A 753 25.61 -11.38 -4.06
C ASP A 753 24.55 -10.57 -4.82
N ILE A 754 24.10 -9.46 -4.25
CA ILE A 754 22.93 -8.70 -4.77
C ILE A 754 23.27 -7.52 -5.69
N THR A 755 24.54 -7.12 -5.84
CA THR A 755 24.91 -5.99 -6.69
C THR A 755 26.11 -6.26 -7.61
N PHE A 756 25.93 -5.88 -8.88
CA PHE A 756 27.00 -5.73 -9.84
C PHE A 756 26.63 -4.64 -10.84
N THR A 757 27.48 -3.61 -10.97
CA THR A 757 27.29 -2.53 -11.95
C THR A 757 28.41 -2.52 -12.98
N PRO A 758 28.19 -2.95 -14.23
CA PRO A 758 29.23 -2.94 -15.26
C PRO A 758 29.59 -1.53 -15.74
N VAL A 759 30.84 -1.38 -16.18
CA VAL A 759 31.33 -0.16 -16.86
C VAL A 759 31.28 -0.31 -18.38
N ASN A 760 31.13 0.83 -19.08
CA ASN A 760 31.17 0.86 -20.54
C ASN A 760 32.49 0.30 -21.09
N LYS A 761 32.40 -0.38 -22.23
CA LYS A 761 33.52 -0.94 -22.99
C LYS A 761 33.46 -0.38 -24.42
N GLY A 762 34.61 -0.24 -25.06
CA GLY A 762 34.71 0.15 -26.47
C GLY A 762 34.47 -1.02 -27.43
N PHE A 763 34.76 -0.78 -28.71
CA PHE A 763 34.66 -1.79 -29.76
C PHE A 763 35.43 -3.08 -29.39
N GLN A 764 34.86 -4.25 -29.74
CA GLN A 764 35.33 -5.59 -29.34
C GLN A 764 35.51 -5.78 -27.82
N SER A 765 34.69 -5.11 -27.00
CA SER A 765 34.75 -5.14 -25.53
C SER A 765 36.06 -4.61 -24.92
N SER A 766 36.76 -3.74 -25.66
CA SER A 766 38.01 -3.10 -25.21
C SER A 766 37.81 -2.18 -23.99
N ILE A 767 38.87 -1.98 -23.21
CA ILE A 767 38.85 -1.09 -22.04
C ILE A 767 39.18 0.34 -22.51
N LEU A 768 38.35 1.31 -22.13
CA LEU A 768 38.53 2.71 -22.49
C LEU A 768 39.65 3.34 -21.65
N ASP A 769 40.57 4.10 -22.27
CA ASP A 769 41.66 4.78 -21.55
C ASP A 769 41.28 6.21 -21.15
N CYS A 770 40.41 6.33 -20.15
CA CYS A 770 39.86 7.61 -19.69
C CYS A 770 40.85 8.45 -18.84
N ARG A 771 42.17 8.39 -19.10
CA ARG A 771 43.22 9.12 -18.35
C ARG A 771 43.51 10.55 -18.83
N ASP A 772 43.22 10.88 -20.09
CA ASP A 772 43.29 12.27 -20.55
C ASP A 772 42.13 13.05 -19.89
N CYS A 773 42.36 14.25 -19.38
CA CYS A 773 41.29 15.09 -18.82
C CYS A 773 40.26 15.50 -19.88
N GLU A 774 40.62 15.49 -21.17
CA GLU A 774 39.71 15.65 -22.32
C GLU A 774 39.30 14.30 -22.94
N ALA A 775 39.38 13.20 -22.17
CA ALA A 775 39.01 11.87 -22.67
C ALA A 775 37.55 11.77 -23.12
N GLN A 776 36.63 12.60 -22.61
CA GLN A 776 35.24 12.60 -23.06
C GLN A 776 35.14 12.94 -24.56
N GLN A 777 35.91 13.91 -25.03
CA GLN A 777 35.92 14.39 -26.41
C GLN A 777 36.94 13.64 -27.30
N ARG A 778 38.06 13.18 -26.71
CA ARG A 778 39.18 12.54 -27.44
C ARG A 778 39.14 11.02 -27.46
N VAL A 779 38.57 10.38 -26.44
CA VAL A 779 38.63 8.93 -26.24
C VAL A 779 37.24 8.31 -26.29
N HIS A 780 36.25 8.76 -25.50
CA HIS A 780 34.89 8.22 -25.53
C HIS A 780 33.90 9.07 -24.72
N PRO A 781 32.65 9.29 -25.14
CA PRO A 781 31.68 10.10 -24.38
C PRO A 781 31.31 9.54 -22.98
N GLU A 782 31.58 8.26 -22.72
CA GLU A 782 31.40 7.65 -21.39
C GLU A 782 32.63 7.77 -20.48
N CYS A 783 33.74 8.34 -20.97
CA CYS A 783 34.86 8.76 -20.12
C CYS A 783 34.48 10.05 -19.39
N TRP A 784 34.59 10.04 -18.06
CA TRP A 784 34.31 11.21 -17.23
C TRP A 784 35.43 11.39 -16.18
N PRO A 785 36.66 11.73 -16.63
CA PRO A 785 37.86 11.79 -15.80
C PRO A 785 37.72 12.72 -14.60
N ILE A 786 38.36 12.38 -13.47
CA ILE A 786 38.36 13.20 -12.25
C ILE A 786 39.69 14.00 -12.19
N PRO A 787 39.68 15.35 -12.28
CA PRO A 787 40.87 16.16 -12.17
C PRO A 787 41.51 16.10 -10.78
N VAL A 788 42.84 15.98 -10.75
CA VAL A 788 43.67 16.09 -9.54
C VAL A 788 44.05 17.56 -9.31
N PRO A 789 43.86 18.12 -8.09
CA PRO A 789 44.22 19.49 -7.78
C PRO A 789 45.74 19.67 -7.55
N ASP A 790 46.24 20.90 -7.67
CA ASP A 790 47.67 21.23 -7.56
C ASP A 790 48.31 20.86 -6.21
N ASN A 791 47.51 20.70 -5.16
CA ASN A 791 47.92 20.40 -3.79
C ASN A 791 47.60 18.96 -3.33
N ASP A 792 47.39 18.03 -4.26
CA ASP A 792 47.10 16.64 -3.92
C ASP A 792 48.29 15.92 -3.23
N PRO A 793 48.10 15.28 -2.07
CA PRO A 793 49.20 14.66 -1.33
C PRO A 793 49.64 13.29 -1.87
N PHE A 794 49.00 12.73 -2.91
CA PHE A 794 49.30 11.41 -3.45
C PHE A 794 49.58 11.39 -4.97
N TYR A 795 48.94 12.26 -5.75
CA TYR A 795 49.07 12.31 -7.21
C TYR A 795 49.72 13.62 -7.66
N PRO A 796 50.62 13.61 -8.68
CA PRO A 796 51.15 14.85 -9.24
C PRO A 796 50.06 15.57 -10.04
N ALA A 797 50.00 16.89 -9.94
CA ALA A 797 49.05 17.73 -10.68
C ALA A 797 49.17 17.62 -12.22
N VAL A 798 50.38 17.32 -12.71
CA VAL A 798 50.69 17.12 -14.12
C VAL A 798 51.36 15.78 -14.36
N ASN A 799 51.06 15.16 -15.50
CA ASN A 799 51.68 13.91 -15.93
C ASN A 799 53.09 14.20 -16.47
N ILE A 800 54.11 13.74 -15.74
CA ILE A 800 55.54 13.92 -16.05
C ILE A 800 55.90 13.52 -17.49
N SER A 801 55.24 12.49 -18.04
CA SER A 801 55.54 11.96 -19.38
C SER A 801 54.84 12.69 -20.53
N SER A 802 53.86 13.57 -20.26
CA SER A 802 53.07 14.24 -21.32
C SER A 802 52.89 15.75 -21.13
N GLY A 803 53.26 16.31 -19.97
CA GLY A 803 53.11 17.74 -19.65
C GLY A 803 51.66 18.21 -19.51
N ARG A 804 50.68 17.30 -19.56
CA ARG A 804 49.24 17.61 -19.40
C ARG A 804 48.81 17.51 -17.93
N PRO A 805 47.71 18.16 -17.54
CA PRO A 805 47.06 17.90 -16.25
C PRO A 805 46.80 16.41 -16.02
N PHE A 806 46.93 15.97 -14.78
CA PHE A 806 46.70 14.59 -14.39
C PHE A 806 45.24 14.37 -13.99
N CYS A 807 44.61 13.35 -14.56
CA CYS A 807 43.27 12.92 -14.18
C CYS A 807 43.25 11.45 -13.75
N ILE A 808 42.45 11.17 -12.71
CA ILE A 808 42.11 9.80 -12.32
C ILE A 808 41.07 9.29 -13.32
N ALA A 809 41.35 8.16 -13.98
CA ALA A 809 40.48 7.61 -15.00
C ALA A 809 39.17 7.09 -14.39
N PHE A 810 38.06 7.63 -14.88
CA PHE A 810 36.72 7.21 -14.52
C PHE A 810 35.86 6.99 -15.78
N THR A 811 35.16 5.86 -15.81
CA THR A 811 34.31 5.40 -16.93
C THR A 811 32.91 5.15 -16.40
N ARG A 812 31.89 5.73 -17.05
CA ARG A 812 30.49 5.63 -16.63
C ARG A 812 29.96 4.18 -16.73
N SER A 813 29.07 3.82 -15.81
CA SER A 813 28.31 2.56 -15.80
C SER A 813 27.45 2.39 -17.05
N LEU A 814 27.12 1.14 -17.44
CA LEU A 814 26.19 0.87 -18.55
C LEU A 814 24.81 1.53 -18.31
N PRO A 815 24.21 2.15 -19.33
CA PRO A 815 22.79 2.49 -19.33
C PRO A 815 21.93 1.21 -19.38
N GLY A 816 20.81 1.20 -18.67
CA GLY A 816 19.91 0.06 -18.56
C GLY A 816 18.42 0.34 -18.76
N GLN A 817 18.02 1.61 -18.89
CA GLN A 817 16.64 2.03 -19.11
C GLN A 817 16.00 1.31 -20.31
N GLN A 818 14.70 1.00 -20.17
CA GLN A 818 13.89 0.24 -21.13
C GLN A 818 12.81 1.11 -21.82
N THR A 819 12.69 2.38 -21.41
CA THR A 819 11.77 3.40 -21.93
C THR A 819 12.53 4.70 -22.21
N LEU A 820 11.86 5.70 -22.79
CA LEU A 820 12.41 7.06 -22.91
C LEU A 820 12.45 7.75 -21.54
N GLY A 821 13.40 8.68 -21.36
CA GLY A 821 13.62 9.41 -20.11
C GLY A 821 15.04 9.25 -19.57
N ALA A 822 15.18 9.46 -18.26
CA ALA A 822 16.47 9.47 -17.57
C ALA A 822 17.20 8.11 -17.63
N ARG A 823 18.54 8.18 -17.63
CA ARG A 823 19.43 7.03 -17.69
C ARG A 823 19.39 6.21 -16.42
N GLU A 824 19.17 4.90 -16.57
CA GLU A 824 19.21 3.95 -15.47
C GLU A 824 20.44 3.06 -15.50
N GLN A 825 20.76 2.42 -14.39
CA GLN A 825 21.97 1.61 -14.21
C GLN A 825 21.58 0.13 -14.13
N ILE A 826 22.26 -0.72 -14.92
CA ILE A 826 22.03 -2.18 -14.88
C ILE A 826 22.60 -2.76 -13.58
N ASN A 827 21.77 -3.52 -12.86
CA ASN A 827 22.23 -4.56 -11.95
C ASN A 827 22.40 -5.87 -12.72
N GLN A 828 23.62 -6.37 -12.78
CA GLN A 828 23.94 -7.64 -13.42
C GLN A 828 23.55 -8.84 -12.58
N ASN A 829 23.50 -8.71 -11.26
CA ASN A 829 23.17 -9.78 -10.33
C ASN A 829 21.66 -9.87 -10.08
N THR A 830 21.20 -10.94 -9.44
CA THR A 830 19.82 -10.99 -8.92
C THR A 830 19.68 -9.97 -7.78
N ALA A 831 18.44 -9.66 -7.39
CA ALA A 831 18.16 -8.86 -6.21
C ALA A 831 17.94 -9.71 -4.94
N PHE A 832 18.35 -10.98 -4.96
CA PHE A 832 18.06 -11.94 -3.90
C PHE A 832 19.32 -12.41 -3.21
N LEU A 833 19.21 -12.66 -1.90
CA LEU A 833 20.18 -13.47 -1.19
C LEU A 833 19.98 -14.92 -1.64
N ASP A 834 20.71 -15.35 -2.66
CA ASP A 834 20.61 -16.67 -3.29
C ASP A 834 21.98 -17.34 -3.56
N ALA A 835 23.06 -16.71 -3.08
CA ALA A 835 24.45 -17.15 -3.26
C ALA A 835 24.93 -17.12 -4.73
N SER A 836 24.45 -16.17 -5.56
CA SER A 836 24.90 -15.96 -6.94
C SER A 836 26.42 -15.91 -7.06
N GLN A 837 27.15 -15.26 -6.13
CA GLN A 837 28.62 -15.20 -6.22
C GLN A 837 29.34 -16.57 -6.08
N ILE A 838 28.60 -17.63 -5.71
CA ILE A 838 29.03 -19.03 -5.72
C ILE A 838 28.48 -19.78 -6.96
N TYR A 839 27.22 -19.54 -7.31
CA TYR A 839 26.47 -20.35 -8.29
C TYR A 839 26.33 -19.73 -9.70
N GLY A 840 26.66 -18.46 -9.88
CA GLY A 840 26.39 -17.64 -11.08
C GLY A 840 24.97 -17.04 -11.08
N GLN A 841 24.79 -15.89 -11.74
CA GLN A 841 23.46 -15.26 -11.97
C GLN A 841 22.81 -15.62 -13.32
N GLU A 842 23.47 -16.48 -14.09
CA GLU A 842 23.15 -16.84 -15.49
C GLU A 842 23.38 -18.34 -15.70
N LEU A 843 22.45 -19.03 -16.36
CA LEU A 843 22.49 -20.49 -16.52
C LEU A 843 23.74 -20.99 -17.28
N CYS A 844 24.29 -20.15 -18.17
CA CYS A 844 25.56 -20.44 -18.85
C CYS A 844 26.75 -20.45 -17.86
N GLU A 845 26.81 -19.48 -16.94
CA GLU A 845 27.91 -19.35 -15.97
C GLU A 845 27.81 -20.43 -14.89
N ALA A 846 26.60 -20.74 -14.41
CA ALA A 846 26.34 -21.86 -13.51
C ALA A 846 26.75 -23.23 -14.08
N ARG A 847 26.72 -23.39 -15.42
CA ARG A 847 27.23 -24.58 -16.13
C ARG A 847 28.76 -24.59 -16.22
N GLU A 848 29.41 -23.43 -16.33
CA GLU A 848 30.89 -23.31 -16.37
C GLU A 848 31.56 -23.41 -14.99
N LEU A 849 30.87 -23.01 -13.92
CA LEU A 849 31.34 -23.10 -12.52
C LEU A 849 31.19 -24.52 -11.92
N ARG A 850 30.67 -25.48 -12.67
CA ARG A 850 30.34 -26.84 -12.21
C ARG A 850 31.18 -27.91 -12.90
N ASP A 851 31.59 -28.95 -12.16
CA ASP A 851 32.04 -30.20 -12.78
C ASP A 851 30.83 -30.97 -13.33
N SER A 852 30.83 -31.17 -14.65
CA SER A 852 29.79 -31.89 -15.38
C SER A 852 29.65 -33.36 -15.00
N HIS A 853 30.65 -33.97 -14.35
CA HIS A 853 30.68 -35.40 -14.07
C HIS A 853 30.33 -35.74 -12.61
N SER A 854 30.93 -35.06 -11.63
CA SER A 854 30.69 -35.36 -10.20
C SER A 854 29.47 -34.66 -9.60
N GLY A 855 29.06 -33.52 -10.16
CA GLY A 855 28.07 -32.64 -9.53
C GLY A 855 28.62 -31.71 -8.46
N TYR A 856 29.94 -31.70 -8.21
CA TYR A 856 30.59 -30.65 -7.43
C TYR A 856 30.70 -29.33 -8.22
N LEU A 857 30.95 -28.22 -7.51
CA LEU A 857 31.52 -27.02 -8.13
C LEU A 857 32.95 -27.33 -8.61
N ASN A 858 33.32 -26.72 -9.73
CA ASN A 858 34.66 -26.79 -10.30
C ASN A 858 35.67 -26.14 -9.32
N ALA A 859 36.79 -26.79 -9.06
CA ALA A 859 37.74 -26.37 -8.03
C ALA A 859 39.17 -26.79 -8.36
N THR A 860 40.16 -25.96 -8.01
CA THR A 860 41.57 -26.24 -8.29
C THR A 860 42.23 -26.96 -7.12
N ARG A 861 42.97 -28.03 -7.41
CA ARG A 861 43.68 -28.81 -6.40
C ARG A 861 44.83 -28.00 -5.79
N HIS A 862 44.78 -27.78 -4.48
CA HIS A 862 45.78 -27.04 -3.73
C HIS A 862 47.19 -27.66 -3.87
N PRO A 863 48.24 -26.85 -4.16
CA PRO A 863 49.59 -27.37 -4.43
C PRO A 863 50.21 -28.07 -3.21
N ILE A 864 50.12 -27.46 -2.03
CA ILE A 864 50.78 -27.93 -0.79
C ILE A 864 49.76 -28.56 0.20
N ARG A 865 48.95 -29.52 -0.26
CA ARG A 865 47.99 -30.31 0.57
C ARG A 865 46.99 -29.51 1.46
N GLY A 866 46.39 -28.44 0.94
CA GLY A 866 45.23 -27.78 1.57
C GLY A 866 43.88 -28.23 1.02
N LYS A 867 42.80 -27.55 1.43
CA LYS A 867 41.45 -27.68 0.84
C LYS A 867 41.46 -27.23 -0.64
N PRO A 868 40.55 -27.71 -1.51
CA PRO A 868 40.43 -27.20 -2.87
C PRO A 868 40.27 -25.68 -2.91
N LEU A 869 40.92 -25.06 -3.89
CA LEU A 869 40.85 -23.63 -4.19
C LEU A 869 39.72 -23.36 -5.20
N LEU A 870 39.37 -22.09 -5.41
CA LEU A 870 38.50 -21.66 -6.51
C LEU A 870 39.00 -22.17 -7.87
N PRO A 871 38.13 -22.33 -8.89
CA PRO A 871 38.54 -22.81 -10.21
C PRO A 871 39.48 -21.80 -10.89
N GLN A 872 40.66 -22.27 -11.28
CA GLN A 872 41.69 -21.45 -11.90
C GLN A 872 41.36 -21.13 -13.38
N GLU A 873 41.47 -19.87 -13.76
CA GLU A 873 41.44 -19.40 -15.14
C GLU A 873 42.87 -19.32 -15.70
N THR A 874 43.04 -19.71 -16.97
CA THR A 874 44.31 -19.63 -17.71
C THR A 874 44.11 -18.83 -18.99
N GLY A 875 45.03 -17.91 -19.29
CA GLY A 875 45.00 -17.12 -20.52
C GLY A 875 44.19 -15.82 -20.45
N ASN A 876 43.65 -15.44 -19.28
CA ASN A 876 43.02 -14.13 -19.11
C ASN A 876 44.07 -13.01 -19.18
N PRO A 877 43.99 -12.07 -20.16
CA PRO A 877 45.00 -11.03 -20.35
C PRO A 877 44.99 -9.96 -19.25
N GLU A 878 43.93 -9.85 -18.46
CA GLU A 878 43.78 -8.91 -17.34
C GLU A 878 44.42 -9.46 -16.05
N CYS A 879 44.80 -10.76 -16.03
CA CYS A 879 45.43 -11.41 -14.87
C CYS A 879 46.81 -10.81 -14.54
N LYS A 880 47.01 -10.43 -13.26
CA LYS A 880 48.18 -9.70 -12.79
C LYS A 880 49.19 -10.52 -11.97
N ALA A 881 48.86 -11.77 -11.65
CA ALA A 881 49.77 -12.75 -11.08
C ALA A 881 51.07 -12.89 -11.91
N ASP A 882 52.20 -13.04 -11.24
CA ASP A 882 53.50 -13.31 -11.89
C ASP A 882 53.52 -14.72 -12.50
N SER A 883 52.80 -15.66 -11.89
CA SER A 883 52.58 -17.01 -12.45
C SER A 883 51.64 -17.04 -13.67
N GLY A 884 50.94 -15.94 -13.95
CA GLY A 884 49.88 -15.85 -14.96
C GLY A 884 48.60 -16.63 -14.60
N ARG A 885 48.44 -17.09 -13.35
CA ARG A 885 47.29 -17.85 -12.86
C ARG A 885 46.35 -16.93 -12.08
N CYS A 886 45.06 -16.98 -12.39
CA CYS A 886 44.04 -16.25 -11.64
C CYS A 886 42.87 -17.18 -11.28
N PHE A 887 42.05 -16.79 -10.29
CA PHE A 887 40.84 -17.54 -9.94
C PHE A 887 39.62 -16.94 -10.63
N LYS A 888 38.80 -17.81 -11.21
CA LYS A 888 37.49 -17.47 -11.76
C LYS A 888 36.45 -17.47 -10.64
N ALA A 889 35.59 -16.47 -10.65
CA ALA A 889 34.31 -16.49 -9.97
C ALA A 889 33.22 -15.91 -10.87
N GLU A 890 32.04 -15.72 -10.29
CA GLU A 890 30.84 -15.12 -10.84
C GLU A 890 31.09 -13.77 -11.57
N ALA A 891 30.22 -13.47 -12.55
CA ALA A 891 30.19 -12.25 -13.36
C ALA A 891 31.54 -11.95 -14.04
N ARG A 892 32.35 -12.99 -14.30
CA ARG A 892 33.73 -12.91 -14.82
C ARG A 892 34.67 -12.05 -13.94
N ARG A 893 34.41 -11.93 -12.64
CA ARG A 893 35.31 -11.28 -11.67
C ARG A 893 36.62 -12.08 -11.55
N ILE A 894 37.76 -11.40 -11.58
CA ILE A 894 39.05 -11.99 -11.20
C ILE A 894 39.15 -11.91 -9.69
N VAL A 895 39.09 -13.07 -9.01
CA VAL A 895 39.23 -13.11 -7.55
C VAL A 895 40.69 -13.00 -7.15
N THR A 896 40.95 -11.97 -6.35
CA THR A 896 42.24 -11.69 -5.72
C THR A 896 42.14 -12.10 -4.26
N GLY A 897 43.09 -12.89 -3.74
CA GLY A 897 42.82 -13.84 -2.66
C GLY A 897 42.28 -13.28 -1.33
N GLU A 898 40.97 -13.43 -1.08
CA GLU A 898 40.35 -13.01 0.19
C GLU A 898 39.11 -13.83 0.63
N TRP A 899 38.70 -14.88 -0.12
CA TRP A 899 37.49 -15.67 0.15
C TRP A 899 37.62 -17.15 -0.27
N GLN A 900 37.74 -18.09 0.68
CA GLN A 900 37.87 -19.54 0.38
C GLN A 900 37.44 -20.52 1.51
N HIS A 901 36.20 -20.55 2.03
CA HIS A 901 35.72 -21.63 2.93
C HIS A 901 34.20 -21.88 2.83
N VAL A 902 33.76 -23.13 3.09
CA VAL A 902 32.33 -23.62 3.19
C VAL A 902 31.61 -23.73 1.82
N VAL A 903 30.90 -24.79 1.38
CA VAL A 903 30.52 -26.15 1.90
C VAL A 903 30.96 -27.24 0.89
N TYR A 904 31.23 -28.49 1.31
CA TYR A 904 31.23 -29.67 0.44
C TYR A 904 30.59 -30.90 1.13
N ASN A 905 29.66 -31.60 0.45
CA ASN A 905 29.35 -33.03 0.63
C ASN A 905 28.37 -33.56 -0.45
N GLU A 906 28.27 -34.89 -0.58
CA GLU A 906 27.79 -35.63 -1.76
C GLU A 906 26.25 -35.74 -1.92
N PHE A 907 25.72 -35.48 -3.13
CA PHE A 907 25.14 -36.51 -4.05
C PHE A 907 24.56 -35.87 -5.35
N LEU A 908 24.13 -36.72 -6.30
CA LEU A 908 23.73 -36.38 -7.67
C LEU A 908 22.40 -35.55 -7.80
N PRO A 909 22.05 -35.00 -8.99
CA PRO A 909 21.52 -33.63 -9.17
C PRO A 909 20.31 -33.13 -8.37
N ARG A 910 19.48 -34.00 -7.78
CA ARG A 910 18.42 -33.52 -6.87
C ARG A 910 19.02 -32.85 -5.63
N VAL A 911 20.14 -33.38 -5.12
CA VAL A 911 20.77 -32.85 -3.90
C VAL A 911 21.38 -31.46 -4.13
N LEU A 912 21.75 -31.09 -5.36
CA LEU A 912 22.22 -29.73 -5.65
C LEU A 912 21.15 -28.66 -5.41
N GLY A 913 19.91 -28.87 -5.84
CA GLY A 913 18.81 -27.94 -5.56
C GLY A 913 18.53 -27.81 -4.06
N TRP A 914 18.55 -28.93 -3.33
CA TRP A 914 18.40 -28.94 -1.87
C TRP A 914 19.59 -28.29 -1.14
N ASN A 915 20.83 -28.50 -1.61
CA ASN A 915 22.03 -27.91 -1.02
C ASN A 915 22.13 -26.41 -1.29
N ALA A 916 21.81 -25.95 -2.51
CA ALA A 916 21.77 -24.53 -2.83
C ALA A 916 20.65 -23.83 -2.02
N MET A 917 19.45 -24.41 -1.95
CA MET A 917 18.35 -23.90 -1.12
C MET A 917 18.68 -23.90 0.38
N ARG A 918 19.37 -24.95 0.87
CA ARG A 918 19.86 -25.02 2.26
C ARG A 918 20.90 -23.94 2.53
N LEU A 919 21.94 -23.81 1.71
CA LEU A 919 22.99 -22.81 1.87
C LEU A 919 22.43 -21.40 1.77
N THR A 920 21.48 -21.17 0.86
CA THR A 920 20.70 -19.93 0.77
C THR A 920 19.96 -19.62 2.07
N GLY A 921 19.30 -20.61 2.67
CA GLY A 921 18.62 -20.46 3.96
C GLY A 921 19.58 -20.22 5.13
N GLU A 922 20.72 -20.90 5.15
CA GLU A 922 21.80 -20.68 6.14
C GLU A 922 22.40 -19.28 6.00
N TRP A 923 22.61 -18.80 4.77
CA TRP A 923 23.11 -17.45 4.48
C TRP A 923 22.10 -16.37 4.87
N GLN A 924 20.82 -16.52 4.49
CA GLN A 924 19.74 -15.61 4.90
C GLN A 924 19.63 -15.58 6.44
N HIS A 925 19.74 -16.73 7.11
CA HIS A 925 19.74 -16.79 8.57
C HIS A 925 20.94 -16.02 9.16
N VAL A 926 22.18 -16.25 8.68
CA VAL A 926 23.37 -15.51 9.15
C VAL A 926 23.24 -14.01 8.88
N VAL A 927 22.69 -13.60 7.73
CA VAL A 927 22.49 -12.17 7.41
C VAL A 927 21.52 -11.51 8.40
N TYR A 928 20.35 -12.10 8.64
CA TYR A 928 19.31 -11.48 9.47
C TYR A 928 19.49 -11.70 10.99
N ASN A 929 20.03 -12.83 11.42
CA ASN A 929 20.29 -13.12 12.84
C ASN A 929 21.64 -12.56 13.33
N GLU A 930 22.67 -12.59 12.47
CA GLU A 930 24.03 -12.19 12.85
C GLU A 930 24.44 -10.86 12.24
N PHE A 931 24.52 -10.70 10.92
CA PHE A 931 25.08 -9.49 10.31
C PHE A 931 24.26 -8.21 10.60
N LEU A 932 22.99 -8.17 10.17
CA LEU A 932 22.17 -6.96 10.21
C LEU A 932 21.99 -6.35 11.62
N PRO A 933 21.79 -7.11 12.72
CA PRO A 933 21.68 -6.51 14.06
C PRO A 933 22.95 -5.81 14.57
N ARG A 934 24.13 -6.05 13.98
CA ARG A 934 25.37 -5.33 14.34
C ARG A 934 25.65 -4.12 13.43
N VAL A 935 25.04 -4.07 12.25
CA VAL A 935 25.08 -2.92 11.34
C VAL A 935 23.97 -1.91 11.66
N LEU A 936 22.73 -2.37 11.84
CA LEU A 936 21.54 -1.54 12.02
C LEU A 936 21.14 -1.35 13.51
N GLY A 937 21.53 -2.28 14.38
CA GLY A 937 21.12 -2.31 15.77
C GLY A 937 19.70 -2.83 15.99
N TRP A 938 19.45 -3.43 17.17
CA TRP A 938 18.17 -4.09 17.49
C TRP A 938 16.93 -3.19 17.42
N ASN A 939 17.08 -1.88 17.60
CA ASN A 939 15.96 -0.94 17.47
C ASN A 939 15.47 -0.84 16.02
N ALA A 940 16.38 -0.73 15.04
CA ALA A 940 16.04 -0.74 13.62
C ALA A 940 15.53 -2.11 13.18
N MET A 941 16.13 -3.20 13.65
CA MET A 941 15.65 -4.56 13.37
C MET A 941 14.19 -4.77 13.80
N ARG A 942 13.76 -4.18 14.92
CA ARG A 942 12.37 -4.22 15.38
C ARG A 942 11.47 -3.24 14.64
N LEU A 943 11.94 -2.02 14.37
CA LEU A 943 11.17 -0.97 13.68
C LEU A 943 10.76 -1.39 12.26
N TYR A 944 11.63 -2.13 11.56
CA TYR A 944 11.41 -2.60 10.18
C TYR A 944 11.08 -4.10 10.09
N SER A 945 10.65 -4.73 11.19
CA SER A 945 10.25 -6.15 11.26
C SER A 945 11.28 -7.17 10.73
N LEU A 946 12.58 -6.84 10.76
CA LEU A 946 13.67 -7.67 10.23
C LEU A 946 14.10 -8.81 11.18
N THR A 947 13.42 -8.99 12.32
CA THR A 947 13.73 -10.06 13.28
C THR A 947 13.14 -11.39 12.85
N LEU A 948 13.98 -12.41 12.68
CA LEU A 948 13.54 -13.77 12.35
C LEU A 948 12.62 -14.36 13.43
N LYS A 949 11.66 -15.19 13.01
CA LYS A 949 10.83 -15.99 13.91
C LYS A 949 11.67 -17.11 14.54
N PRO A 950 11.48 -17.46 15.83
CA PRO A 950 12.18 -18.58 16.45
C PRO A 950 11.68 -19.95 15.95
N GLU A 951 10.44 -20.02 15.45
CA GLU A 951 9.81 -21.23 14.93
C GLU A 951 8.72 -20.89 13.90
N GLY A 952 8.29 -21.90 13.14
CA GLY A 952 7.24 -21.79 12.13
C GLY A 952 7.66 -21.09 10.84
N TYR A 953 6.68 -20.72 10.01
CA TYR A 953 6.90 -20.10 8.69
C TYR A 953 6.72 -18.58 8.71
N TYR A 954 7.48 -17.89 7.85
CA TYR A 954 7.21 -16.49 7.51
C TYR A 954 5.98 -16.43 6.60
N GLY A 955 5.00 -15.60 6.96
CA GLY A 955 3.68 -15.54 6.30
C GLY A 955 3.38 -14.20 5.63
N GLU A 956 4.33 -13.27 5.65
CA GLU A 956 4.18 -11.88 5.20
C GLU A 956 4.94 -11.67 3.87
N TYR A 957 4.82 -12.64 2.96
CA TYR A 957 5.32 -12.53 1.59
C TYR A 957 4.29 -11.79 0.72
N ASP A 958 4.65 -10.61 0.23
CA ASP A 958 3.84 -9.89 -0.75
C ASP A 958 4.33 -10.15 -2.18
N GLY A 959 3.45 -10.73 -3.00
CA GLY A 959 3.68 -10.95 -4.43
C GLY A 959 3.55 -9.70 -5.31
N ASN A 960 3.21 -8.54 -4.75
CA ASN A 960 3.14 -7.25 -5.46
C ASN A 960 4.37 -6.37 -5.22
N CYS A 961 5.10 -6.57 -4.11
CA CYS A 961 6.33 -5.87 -3.78
C CYS A 961 7.45 -6.15 -4.81
N ASN A 962 8.16 -5.10 -5.22
CA ASN A 962 9.33 -5.21 -6.10
C ASN A 962 10.61 -5.37 -5.24
N PRO A 963 11.30 -6.52 -5.27
CA PRO A 963 12.51 -6.77 -4.50
C PRO A 963 13.77 -6.18 -5.13
N GLY A 964 13.69 -5.54 -6.30
CA GLY A 964 14.84 -4.94 -7.00
C GLY A 964 15.65 -4.01 -6.11
N ILE A 965 16.98 -4.19 -6.08
CA ILE A 965 17.86 -3.41 -5.20
C ILE A 965 17.79 -1.92 -5.54
N LEU A 966 17.72 -1.09 -4.50
CA LEU A 966 17.71 0.37 -4.62
C LEU A 966 19.08 0.89 -5.07
N ASN A 967 19.11 1.80 -6.03
CA ASN A 967 20.35 2.39 -6.55
C ASN A 967 21.08 3.19 -5.46
N GLU A 968 20.32 3.85 -4.57
CA GLU A 968 20.84 4.56 -3.40
C GLU A 968 21.51 3.60 -2.39
N PHE A 969 21.03 2.35 -2.31
CA PHE A 969 21.65 1.30 -1.49
C PHE A 969 22.96 0.81 -2.13
N ALA A 970 22.91 0.39 -3.40
CA ALA A 970 24.04 -0.20 -4.11
C ALA A 970 25.19 0.79 -4.38
N THR A 971 24.86 2.05 -4.67
CA THR A 971 25.85 3.10 -4.99
C THR A 971 26.42 3.78 -3.75
N ALA A 972 25.64 3.93 -2.67
CA ALA A 972 26.06 4.70 -1.49
C ALA A 972 25.93 3.95 -0.16
N ALA A 973 24.71 3.58 0.26
CA ALA A 973 24.49 3.16 1.65
C ALA A 973 25.25 1.88 2.03
N PHE A 974 25.30 0.89 1.13
CA PHE A 974 25.97 -0.39 1.43
C PHE A 974 27.50 -0.34 1.24
N ARG A 975 28.04 0.74 0.65
CA ARG A 975 29.49 0.98 0.50
C ARG A 975 30.20 1.35 1.81
N PHE A 976 29.47 1.47 2.93
CA PHE A 976 30.04 1.80 4.25
C PHE A 976 31.20 0.87 4.64
N GLY A 977 31.16 -0.40 4.23
CA GLY A 977 32.19 -1.40 4.52
C GLY A 977 33.59 -0.97 4.07
N HIS A 978 33.74 -0.17 3.02
CA HIS A 978 35.04 0.33 2.57
C HIS A 978 35.78 1.17 3.64
N SER A 979 35.05 1.80 4.57
CA SER A 979 35.64 2.53 5.72
C SER A 979 36.18 1.61 6.83
N LEU A 980 35.86 0.31 6.80
CA LEU A 980 36.26 -0.68 7.79
C LEU A 980 37.46 -1.53 7.33
N ILE A 981 38.01 -1.25 6.14
CA ILE A 981 39.17 -1.93 5.57
C ILE A 981 40.43 -1.59 6.39
N ARG A 982 41.25 -2.61 6.70
CA ARG A 982 42.55 -2.42 7.36
C ARG A 982 43.67 -2.33 6.33
N ARG A 983 44.66 -1.46 6.57
CA ARG A 983 45.88 -1.37 5.73
C ARG A 983 46.66 -2.69 5.64
N SER A 984 46.58 -3.54 6.66
CA SER A 984 47.21 -4.85 6.70
C SER A 984 46.26 -5.95 7.18
N LEU A 985 46.30 -7.09 6.49
CA LEU A 985 45.58 -8.31 6.85
C LEU A 985 46.42 -9.12 7.83
N LEU A 986 45.83 -9.49 8.97
CA LEU A 986 46.49 -10.37 9.95
C LEU A 986 46.50 -11.81 9.42
N ARG A 987 47.62 -12.51 9.61
CA ARG A 987 47.73 -13.95 9.33
C ARG A 987 47.63 -14.71 10.64
N MET A 988 46.65 -15.62 10.74
CA MET A 988 46.42 -16.42 11.94
C MET A 988 46.74 -17.89 11.66
N ASP A 989 47.28 -18.61 12.64
CA ASP A 989 47.38 -20.06 12.59
C ASP A 989 46.08 -20.77 13.03
N THR A 990 46.09 -22.10 13.09
CA THR A 990 44.95 -22.93 13.51
C THR A 990 44.59 -22.83 15.00
N SER A 991 45.40 -22.12 15.81
CA SER A 991 45.11 -21.80 17.21
C SER A 991 44.54 -20.38 17.40
N PHE A 992 44.38 -19.62 16.31
CA PHE A 992 44.13 -18.17 16.32
C PHE A 992 45.26 -17.34 16.96
N SER A 993 46.50 -17.82 16.88
CA SER A 993 47.71 -17.03 17.16
C SER A 993 48.19 -16.33 15.88
N GLU A 994 48.74 -15.13 15.99
CA GLU A 994 49.27 -14.38 14.84
C GLU A 994 50.59 -15.01 14.33
N ASN A 995 50.69 -15.25 13.03
CA ASN A 995 51.71 -16.09 12.41
C ASN A 995 52.43 -15.35 11.26
N HIS A 996 53.58 -14.76 11.62
CA HIS A 996 54.43 -13.92 10.77
C HIS A 996 53.77 -12.65 10.21
N ASP A 997 54.58 -11.81 9.56
CA ASP A 997 54.22 -10.44 9.17
C ASP A 997 52.91 -10.35 8.38
N GLY A 998 52.00 -9.50 8.85
CA GLY A 998 50.72 -9.21 8.21
C GLY A 998 50.87 -8.64 6.80
N VAL A 999 49.94 -8.99 5.92
CA VAL A 999 50.00 -8.63 4.49
C VAL A 999 49.53 -7.19 4.30
N GLU A 1000 50.41 -6.28 3.87
CA GLU A 1000 49.99 -4.96 3.38
C GLU A 1000 49.02 -5.11 2.20
N LEU A 1001 47.79 -4.58 2.31
CA LEU A 1001 46.72 -4.74 1.33
C LEU A 1001 47.12 -4.25 -0.08
N ARG A 1002 47.95 -3.20 -0.15
CA ARG A 1002 48.55 -2.69 -1.40
C ARG A 1002 49.43 -3.70 -2.16
N ARG A 1003 49.79 -4.83 -1.54
CA ARG A 1003 50.60 -5.92 -2.15
C ARG A 1003 49.78 -7.16 -2.51
N SER A 1004 48.60 -7.36 -1.91
CA SER A 1004 47.70 -8.48 -2.22
C SER A 1004 46.68 -8.16 -3.33
N PHE A 1005 46.32 -6.89 -3.52
CA PHE A 1005 45.47 -6.47 -4.64
C PHE A 1005 46.01 -6.99 -5.99
N PHE A 1006 45.17 -7.75 -6.70
CA PHE A 1006 45.48 -8.39 -7.99
C PHE A 1006 46.62 -9.42 -7.98
N ASN A 1007 47.04 -9.91 -6.80
CA ASN A 1007 48.10 -10.91 -6.64
C ASN A 1007 47.59 -12.21 -5.96
N PRO A 1008 46.99 -13.14 -6.72
CA PRO A 1008 46.56 -14.44 -6.19
C PRO A 1008 47.72 -15.42 -5.92
N ASP A 1009 48.96 -15.14 -6.33
CA ASP A 1009 50.14 -15.98 -6.02
C ASP A 1009 50.55 -15.92 -4.52
N MET A 1010 49.80 -15.15 -3.71
CA MET A 1010 49.92 -15.10 -2.25
C MET A 1010 49.13 -16.20 -1.51
N LEU A 1011 48.42 -17.07 -2.24
CA LEU A 1011 47.64 -18.22 -1.75
C LEU A 1011 48.30 -19.57 -2.07
#